data_AF-A0A1C6ABC4-F1
#
_entry.id   AF-A0A1C6ABC4-F1
#
_cell.length_a   1.000
_cell.length_b   1.000
_cell.length_c   1.000
_cell.angle_alpha   90.00
_cell.angle_beta   90.00
_cell.angle_gamma   90.00
#
_symmetry.space_group_name_H-M   'P 1'
#
loop_
_entity.id
_entity.type
_entity.pdbx_description
1 polymer ?
#
loop_
_entity_poly.entity_id
_entity_poly.type
_entity_poly.pdbx_seq_one_letter_code
_entity_poly.pdbx_strand_id
1 'polypeptide(L)'
;MMHLHYIYTGDPAALSRVYDDHIEIKVFTGKSSLRRKLSKCNNQPIAKISSGLPLKGDNKMVNFEAIKSEKGLRTLIKRNLNKEIHPGTKPSIDFIYKILEDAYKSGLQYDVTDMRNAILAFGANSTHQAEYCVKLVSKMHFKSEEPACAVKNEKAKLVFYDIEVFPNLFLVNWKMEGVGKPVIRMINPTPQEIEELMQFRLVGFNCRRYDNHILYARLMGYTNEQLYNLSQRIIKGGPNCFFGEAYNVSYTDVYDFASAGNKKSLKKLEIEMGNLSEEKLKKKGFSDFEIQIIKAGTHHQELGLPWDQPVPEELWIKVAEYCDNDVIATEAAFTYLKADWTARQILADLAEMTVNDTTNSLTTRIIFGKNRNPQNEFHYRDLSKPVSTLDQESLDFLKEACPKMMEDFHYGWKNNGKEKVPFEESSILPYFPGYEFECGKSTYRGEEVGEGGFAQGVPGMYGNVALLDVSSMHPHSVIAEVLFGPKFTRAFREIVEGRVSIKHEAWDIVNTMLDGKLTPYIQRVIDGDMTSKDLANALKTAINSVYGLTSASFANPFKDPRNIDNIVAKRGALFMIDLKNEVLNRGFQVAHIKTDSIKIPDATPEIIQFVMDFGERYGYTFEHEATYDRMTLVNDAVYIAKYKDAEDCKALYGYIPGDNKKNGGKWTATGTQFQIPYVFKKLFSGEEIAFEDMCETKSVSSSLYLDLNETLPDVSKEEKEFAKAESDYRKGLISDITFESTCQELNPKIAKGHNYRFVGKVGQFCPMKEGYGAGLLMREKDGKYYAATGSKGYRWMESEMVKELGKEDGIDHSYYDKLVDEAVKTISQYGDFEWFVSDDPYIEELGANDADCMPCGDGKYKSCYDCPNFKNDYPLNMSCDKGFNIGDVLMGLCMNKPEN
;
A
#
# COMPACT_ATOMS: atom_id res chain seq x y z
N MET A 1 -44.74 -40.73 -25.86
CA MET A 1 -43.54 -41.56 -26.04
C MET A 1 -43.36 -41.77 -27.54
N MET A 2 -42.33 -41.17 -28.15
CA MET A 2 -42.01 -41.38 -29.55
C MET A 2 -41.00 -42.53 -29.66
N HIS A 3 -41.21 -43.41 -30.64
CA HIS A 3 -40.29 -44.52 -30.93
C HIS A 3 -39.70 -44.29 -32.32
N LEU A 4 -38.38 -44.16 -32.40
CA LEU A 4 -37.65 -44.10 -33.66
C LEU A 4 -37.05 -45.49 -33.92
N HIS A 5 -37.31 -46.05 -35.09
CA HIS A 5 -36.87 -47.38 -35.46
C HIS A 5 -35.83 -47.27 -36.56
N TYR A 6 -34.71 -47.97 -36.39
CA TYR A 6 -33.63 -48.05 -37.36
C TYR A 6 -33.13 -49.49 -37.47
N ILE A 7 -32.62 -49.86 -38.65
CA ILE A 7 -31.87 -51.10 -38.86
C ILE A 7 -30.40 -50.78 -38.61
N TYR A 8 -29.88 -51.21 -37.46
CA TYR A 8 -28.47 -51.02 -37.13
C TYR A 8 -27.62 -52.11 -37.80
N THR A 9 -26.60 -51.71 -38.56
CA THR A 9 -25.73 -52.64 -39.30
C THR A 9 -24.37 -52.88 -38.63
N GLY A 10 -24.09 -52.26 -37.48
CA GLY A 10 -22.90 -52.55 -36.65
C GLY A 10 -23.15 -53.67 -35.63
N ASP A 11 -22.17 -53.97 -34.78
CA ASP A 11 -22.31 -54.98 -33.71
C ASP A 11 -23.26 -54.48 -32.59
N PRO A 12 -24.44 -55.08 -32.40
CA PRO A 12 -25.39 -54.64 -31.38
C PRO A 12 -24.93 -54.91 -29.94
N ALA A 13 -24.01 -55.86 -29.72
CA ALA A 13 -23.47 -56.14 -28.39
C ALA A 13 -22.64 -54.97 -27.87
N ALA A 14 -21.98 -54.26 -28.79
CA ALA A 14 -21.16 -53.09 -28.53
C ALA A 14 -21.97 -51.81 -28.28
N LEU A 15 -23.31 -51.77 -28.39
CA LEU A 15 -24.09 -50.53 -28.18
C LEU A 15 -24.40 -50.25 -26.70
N SER A 16 -24.24 -48.98 -26.28
CA SER A 16 -24.71 -48.46 -24.99
C SER A 16 -26.24 -48.52 -24.89
N ARG A 17 -26.76 -48.70 -23.68
CA ARG A 17 -28.21 -48.72 -23.43
C ARG A 17 -28.82 -47.33 -23.28
N VAL A 18 -28.00 -46.30 -23.05
CA VAL A 18 -28.43 -44.91 -22.86
C VAL A 18 -27.81 -44.08 -23.96
N TYR A 19 -28.64 -43.29 -24.65
CA TYR A 19 -28.21 -42.34 -25.67
C TYR A 19 -27.99 -40.94 -25.05
N ASP A 20 -28.97 -40.47 -24.26
CA ASP A 20 -28.99 -39.15 -23.61
C ASP A 20 -30.00 -39.18 -22.44
N ASP A 21 -30.11 -38.10 -21.66
CA ASP A 21 -31.07 -37.97 -20.57
C ASP A 21 -32.50 -38.22 -21.07
N HIS A 22 -33.13 -39.25 -20.49
CA HIS A 22 -34.46 -39.77 -20.86
C HIS A 22 -34.58 -40.46 -22.25
N ILE A 23 -33.47 -40.75 -22.94
CA ILE A 23 -33.45 -41.48 -24.23
C ILE A 23 -32.71 -42.83 -24.09
N GLU A 24 -33.44 -43.94 -24.25
CA GLU A 24 -32.90 -45.30 -24.16
C GLU A 24 -32.75 -45.98 -25.54
N ILE A 25 -31.70 -46.78 -25.71
CA ILE A 25 -31.50 -47.64 -26.89
C ILE A 25 -31.90 -49.07 -26.54
N LYS A 26 -32.84 -49.63 -27.31
CA LYS A 26 -33.28 -51.02 -27.19
C LYS A 26 -32.99 -51.79 -28.47
N VAL A 27 -32.16 -52.82 -28.35
CA VAL A 27 -31.82 -53.74 -29.43
C VAL A 27 -32.83 -54.89 -29.45
N PHE A 28 -33.47 -55.11 -30.60
CA PHE A 28 -34.39 -56.23 -30.81
C PHE A 28 -33.78 -57.23 -31.79
N THR A 29 -33.64 -58.49 -31.39
CA THR A 29 -33.19 -59.58 -32.26
C THR A 29 -34.34 -60.57 -32.49
N GLY A 30 -34.61 -60.91 -33.76
CA GLY A 30 -35.67 -61.87 -34.15
C GLY A 30 -37.09 -61.29 -34.21
N LYS A 31 -38.11 -62.15 -34.27
CA LYS A 31 -39.55 -61.79 -34.35
C LYS A 31 -40.16 -61.25 -33.05
N SER A 32 -39.33 -60.71 -32.16
CA SER A 32 -39.70 -60.17 -30.87
C SER A 32 -40.48 -58.86 -31.05
N SER A 33 -41.81 -58.90 -30.95
CA SER A 33 -42.64 -57.71 -31.14
C SER A 33 -42.72 -56.82 -29.89
N LEU A 34 -42.75 -55.50 -30.11
CA LEU A 34 -43.11 -54.51 -29.10
C LEU A 34 -44.47 -54.86 -28.49
N ARG A 35 -44.52 -55.22 -27.21
CA ARG A 35 -45.78 -55.55 -26.49
C ARG A 35 -46.64 -54.32 -26.15
N ARG A 36 -46.28 -53.10 -26.58
CA ARG A 36 -47.06 -51.89 -26.33
C ARG A 36 -47.73 -51.42 -27.63
N LYS A 37 -49.03 -51.22 -27.55
CA LYS A 37 -49.92 -50.83 -28.66
C LYS A 37 -49.53 -49.42 -29.15
N LEU A 38 -48.95 -49.31 -30.36
CA LEU A 38 -48.68 -48.04 -31.02
C LEU A 38 -50.02 -47.40 -31.43
N SER A 39 -50.24 -46.15 -31.05
CA SER A 39 -51.49 -45.43 -31.32
C SER A 39 -51.46 -44.64 -32.64
N LYS A 40 -50.28 -44.33 -33.20
CA LYS A 40 -50.08 -43.71 -34.53
C LYS A 40 -48.73 -44.16 -35.13
N CYS A 41 -48.70 -44.52 -36.42
CA CYS A 41 -47.48 -44.84 -37.18
C CYS A 41 -47.43 -44.00 -38.47
N ASN A 42 -46.23 -43.65 -38.94
CA ASN A 42 -46.03 -43.09 -40.27
C ASN A 42 -45.71 -44.23 -41.27
N ASN A 43 -45.88 -43.98 -42.56
CA ASN A 43 -45.65 -44.98 -43.61
C ASN A 43 -44.23 -44.90 -44.19
N GLN A 44 -43.26 -44.43 -43.41
CA GLN A 44 -41.87 -44.27 -43.88
C GLN A 44 -41.07 -45.57 -43.74
N PRO A 45 -40.23 -45.92 -44.72
CA PRO A 45 -39.35 -47.08 -44.62
C PRO A 45 -38.31 -46.88 -43.51
N ILE A 46 -38.00 -47.96 -42.78
CA ILE A 46 -37.02 -47.94 -41.68
C ILE A 46 -35.61 -47.74 -42.25
N ALA A 47 -34.93 -46.67 -41.83
CA ALA A 47 -33.59 -46.33 -42.31
C ALA A 47 -32.50 -47.24 -41.70
N LYS A 48 -31.44 -47.50 -42.46
CA LYS A 48 -30.24 -48.23 -42.01
C LYS A 48 -29.19 -47.25 -41.49
N ILE A 49 -28.62 -47.52 -40.33
CA ILE A 49 -27.54 -46.72 -39.73
C ILE A 49 -26.38 -47.61 -39.29
N SER A 50 -25.15 -47.14 -39.48
CA SER A 50 -23.91 -47.87 -39.17
C SER A 50 -23.01 -47.15 -38.16
N SER A 51 -23.28 -45.89 -37.84
CA SER A 51 -22.50 -45.04 -36.93
C SER A 51 -23.38 -43.96 -36.28
N GLY A 52 -22.86 -43.26 -35.26
CA GLY A 52 -23.57 -42.16 -34.57
C GLY A 52 -24.37 -42.57 -33.32
N LEU A 53 -24.27 -43.83 -32.89
CA LEU A 53 -24.82 -44.32 -31.61
C LEU A 53 -23.68 -44.64 -30.61
N PRO A 54 -23.86 -44.35 -29.30
CA PRO A 54 -22.82 -44.57 -28.29
C PRO A 54 -22.56 -46.07 -28.06
N LEU A 55 -21.30 -46.45 -27.90
CA LEU A 55 -20.85 -47.84 -27.72
C LEU A 55 -20.47 -48.13 -26.25
N LYS A 56 -20.75 -49.36 -25.77
CA LYS A 56 -20.24 -49.92 -24.51
C LYS A 56 -18.75 -50.19 -24.68
N GLY A 57 -17.92 -49.24 -24.31
CA GLY A 57 -16.49 -49.45 -24.52
C GLY A 57 -15.58 -48.26 -24.42
N ASP A 58 -16.08 -47.03 -24.23
CA ASP A 58 -15.20 -45.94 -23.78
C ASP A 58 -14.91 -46.01 -22.27
N ASN A 59 -14.81 -47.23 -21.74
CA ASN A 59 -13.88 -47.52 -20.65
C ASN A 59 -12.47 -47.45 -21.24
N LYS A 60 -11.98 -46.24 -21.49
CA LYS A 60 -10.56 -46.00 -21.22
C LYS A 60 -10.42 -46.30 -19.72
N MET A 61 -9.80 -47.46 -19.41
CA MET A 61 -9.02 -47.59 -18.18
C MET A 61 -8.40 -46.22 -17.93
N VAL A 62 -8.67 -45.65 -16.76
CA VAL A 62 -8.04 -44.39 -16.32
C VAL A 62 -6.57 -44.53 -16.67
N ASN A 63 -6.14 -43.81 -17.70
CA ASN A 63 -4.74 -43.81 -18.07
C ASN A 63 -4.06 -43.27 -16.82
N PHE A 64 -3.26 -44.08 -16.12
CA PHE A 64 -2.56 -43.66 -14.91
C PHE A 64 -1.58 -42.49 -15.19
N GLU A 65 -1.43 -42.12 -16.46
CA GLU A 65 -0.82 -40.87 -16.93
C GLU A 65 -1.69 -39.59 -16.75
N ALA A 66 -2.93 -39.68 -16.27
CA ALA A 66 -3.83 -38.52 -16.11
C ALA A 66 -3.50 -37.65 -14.88
N ILE A 67 -2.66 -38.12 -13.96
CA ILE A 67 -2.16 -37.35 -12.80
C ILE A 67 -0.82 -36.70 -13.20
N LYS A 68 -0.83 -35.87 -14.25
CA LYS A 68 0.33 -35.05 -14.66
C LYS A 68 0.20 -33.57 -14.28
N SER A 69 -0.95 -33.16 -13.72
CA SER A 69 -1.22 -31.77 -13.31
C SER A 69 -2.33 -31.68 -12.26
N GLU A 70 -2.36 -30.59 -11.48
CA GLU A 70 -3.44 -30.29 -10.53
C GLU A 70 -4.82 -30.27 -11.21
N LYS A 71 -4.93 -29.74 -12.44
CA LYS A 71 -6.18 -29.74 -13.24
C LYS A 71 -6.72 -31.16 -13.44
N GLY A 72 -5.84 -32.10 -13.76
CA GLY A 72 -6.20 -33.53 -13.88
C GLY A 72 -6.66 -34.12 -12.55
N LEU A 73 -5.94 -33.82 -11.47
CA LEU A 73 -6.26 -34.26 -10.11
C LEU A 73 -7.63 -33.74 -9.65
N ARG A 74 -7.89 -32.44 -9.79
CA ARG A 74 -9.19 -31.80 -9.48
C ARG A 74 -10.33 -32.39 -10.28
N THR A 75 -10.10 -32.65 -11.57
CA THR A 75 -11.12 -33.28 -12.44
C THR A 75 -11.47 -34.67 -11.92
N LEU A 76 -10.48 -35.50 -11.57
CA LEU A 76 -10.72 -36.82 -11.00
C LEU A 76 -11.47 -36.75 -9.66
N ILE A 77 -11.18 -35.76 -8.82
CA ILE A 77 -11.91 -35.53 -7.57
C ILE A 77 -13.37 -35.17 -7.87
N LYS A 78 -13.63 -34.19 -8.74
CA LYS A 78 -15.00 -33.75 -9.09
C LYS A 78 -15.84 -34.92 -9.64
N ARG A 79 -15.28 -35.71 -10.56
CA ARG A 79 -15.96 -36.88 -11.13
C ARG A 79 -16.30 -37.93 -10.08
N ASN A 80 -15.47 -38.10 -9.05
CA ASN A 80 -15.77 -38.98 -7.91
C ASN A 80 -16.87 -38.42 -7.01
N LEU A 81 -16.89 -37.11 -6.75
CA LEU A 81 -17.94 -36.43 -5.98
C LEU A 81 -19.31 -36.53 -6.70
N ASN A 82 -19.31 -36.47 -8.03
CA ASN A 82 -20.49 -36.65 -8.87
C ASN A 82 -20.91 -38.12 -9.07
N LYS A 83 -20.17 -39.08 -8.47
CA LYS A 83 -20.39 -40.53 -8.63
C LYS A 83 -20.30 -41.04 -10.08
N GLU A 84 -19.53 -40.36 -10.91
CA GLU A 84 -19.31 -40.76 -12.31
C GLU A 84 -18.34 -41.94 -12.43
N ILE A 85 -17.41 -42.08 -11.46
CA ILE A 85 -16.38 -43.14 -11.45
C ILE A 85 -16.84 -44.32 -10.59
N HIS A 86 -17.32 -44.04 -9.38
CA HIS A 86 -17.82 -45.05 -8.46
C HIS A 86 -19.23 -44.70 -7.96
N PRO A 87 -20.16 -45.67 -7.89
CA PRO A 87 -21.53 -45.43 -7.45
C PRO A 87 -21.65 -45.23 -5.93
N GLY A 88 -20.68 -45.72 -5.14
CA GLY A 88 -20.68 -45.66 -3.68
C GLY A 88 -19.78 -44.58 -3.12
N THR A 89 -20.22 -43.90 -2.06
CA THR A 89 -19.47 -42.82 -1.38
C THR A 89 -18.12 -43.29 -0.84
N LYS A 90 -18.08 -44.45 -0.16
CA LYS A 90 -16.83 -45.02 0.38
C LYS A 90 -15.80 -45.31 -0.72
N PRO A 91 -16.10 -46.09 -1.79
CA PRO A 91 -15.17 -46.29 -2.89
C PRO A 91 -14.66 -45.00 -3.54
N SER A 92 -15.52 -43.98 -3.70
CA SER A 92 -15.09 -42.66 -4.20
C SER A 92 -14.10 -41.96 -3.25
N ILE A 93 -14.33 -42.01 -1.93
CA ILE A 93 -13.44 -41.44 -0.92
C ILE A 93 -12.10 -42.19 -0.85
N ASP A 94 -12.13 -43.52 -0.93
CA ASP A 94 -10.92 -44.37 -0.97
C ASP A 94 -10.09 -44.06 -2.22
N PHE A 95 -10.75 -43.84 -3.37
CA PHE A 95 -10.09 -43.46 -4.61
C PHE A 95 -9.47 -42.06 -4.52
N ILE A 96 -10.20 -41.08 -3.98
CA ILE A 96 -9.69 -39.72 -3.75
C ILE A 96 -8.45 -39.77 -2.83
N TYR A 97 -8.49 -40.54 -1.74
CA TYR A 97 -7.34 -40.71 -0.86
C TYR A 97 -6.12 -41.24 -1.61
N LYS A 98 -6.33 -42.28 -2.44
CA LYS A 98 -5.25 -42.89 -3.23
C LYS A 98 -4.63 -41.92 -4.22
N ILE A 99 -5.42 -41.21 -5.01
CA ILE A 99 -4.85 -40.29 -6.02
C ILE A 99 -4.11 -39.11 -5.39
N LEU A 100 -4.52 -38.65 -4.19
CA LEU A 100 -3.81 -37.61 -3.45
C LEU A 100 -2.49 -38.13 -2.87
N GLU A 101 -2.49 -39.34 -2.31
CA GLU A 101 -1.28 -40.02 -1.85
C GLU A 101 -0.27 -40.27 -2.98
N ASP A 102 -0.75 -40.73 -4.14
CA ASP A 102 0.07 -40.98 -5.32
C ASP A 102 0.63 -39.66 -5.90
N ALA A 103 -0.18 -38.60 -5.91
CA ALA A 103 0.28 -37.26 -6.29
C ALA A 103 1.33 -36.72 -5.32
N TYR A 104 1.13 -36.90 -4.01
CA TYR A 104 2.08 -36.47 -2.98
C TYR A 104 3.43 -37.20 -3.10
N LYS A 105 3.40 -38.53 -3.27
CA LYS A 105 4.61 -39.36 -3.39
C LYS A 105 5.36 -39.18 -4.70
N SER A 106 4.66 -38.83 -5.77
CA SER A 106 5.30 -38.54 -7.07
C SER A 106 5.97 -37.17 -7.13
N GLY A 107 5.83 -36.34 -6.09
CA GLY A 107 6.35 -34.97 -6.06
C GLY A 107 5.59 -34.02 -6.98
N LEU A 108 4.37 -34.38 -7.41
CA LEU A 108 3.51 -33.47 -8.17
C LEU A 108 3.20 -32.25 -7.30
N GLN A 109 3.37 -31.05 -7.86
CA GLN A 109 2.98 -29.80 -7.22
C GLN A 109 1.45 -29.64 -7.38
N TYR A 110 0.71 -29.49 -6.28
CA TYR A 110 -0.75 -29.29 -6.27
C TYR A 110 -1.25 -28.68 -4.95
N ASP A 111 -2.37 -27.97 -4.99
CA ASP A 111 -3.15 -27.54 -3.84
C ASP A 111 -4.65 -27.66 -4.15
N VAL A 112 -5.32 -28.63 -3.53
CA VAL A 112 -6.78 -28.87 -3.62
C VAL A 112 -7.48 -28.67 -2.26
N THR A 113 -6.91 -27.83 -1.39
CA THR A 113 -7.42 -27.56 -0.04
C THR A 113 -8.84 -26.97 -0.06
N ASP A 114 -9.20 -26.20 -1.08
CA ASP A 114 -10.55 -25.69 -1.32
C ASP A 114 -11.61 -26.79 -1.44
N MET A 115 -11.24 -27.96 -1.97
CA MET A 115 -12.15 -29.09 -2.14
C MET A 115 -12.36 -29.89 -0.86
N ARG A 116 -11.56 -29.66 0.19
CA ARG A 116 -11.60 -30.41 1.46
C ARG A 116 -12.99 -30.44 2.08
N ASN A 117 -13.68 -29.30 2.12
CA ASN A 117 -15.01 -29.22 2.72
C ASN A 117 -16.05 -29.99 1.90
N ALA A 118 -15.95 -29.95 0.56
CA ALA A 118 -16.84 -30.70 -0.32
C ALA A 118 -16.62 -32.21 -0.16
N ILE A 119 -15.36 -32.66 -0.09
CA ILE A 119 -14.99 -34.06 0.12
C ILE A 119 -15.42 -34.53 1.51
N LEU A 120 -15.23 -33.70 2.54
CA LEU A 120 -15.66 -33.97 3.90
C LEU A 120 -17.18 -34.10 4.00
N ALA A 121 -17.93 -33.17 3.41
CA ALA A 121 -19.39 -33.22 3.37
C ALA A 121 -19.89 -34.45 2.60
N PHE A 122 -19.26 -34.77 1.46
CA PHE A 122 -19.58 -35.97 0.69
C PHE A 122 -19.36 -37.25 1.50
N GLY A 123 -18.23 -37.35 2.21
CA GLY A 123 -17.94 -38.48 3.09
C GLY A 123 -18.88 -38.58 4.30
N ALA A 124 -19.24 -37.44 4.90
CA ALA A 124 -20.17 -37.36 6.02
C ALA A 124 -21.59 -37.80 5.63
N ASN A 125 -22.01 -37.54 4.38
CA ASN A 125 -23.31 -37.95 3.83
C ASN A 125 -23.34 -39.42 3.35
N SER A 126 -22.34 -40.24 3.69
CA SER A 126 -22.37 -41.66 3.34
C SER A 126 -23.45 -42.41 4.13
N THR A 127 -24.36 -43.08 3.44
CA THR A 127 -25.39 -43.93 4.07
C THR A 127 -24.82 -45.18 4.75
N HIS A 128 -23.58 -45.55 4.43
CA HIS A 128 -22.84 -46.66 5.03
C HIS A 128 -21.35 -46.27 5.16
N GLN A 129 -20.78 -46.34 6.36
CA GLN A 129 -19.36 -45.99 6.65
C GLN A 129 -19.02 -44.48 6.67
N ALA A 130 -19.93 -43.61 7.13
CA ALA A 130 -19.67 -42.16 7.23
C ALA A 130 -18.47 -41.82 8.13
N GLU A 131 -18.39 -42.43 9.32
CA GLU A 131 -17.30 -42.17 10.28
C GLU A 131 -15.92 -42.55 9.71
N TYR A 132 -15.86 -43.66 8.98
CA TYR A 132 -14.66 -44.09 8.27
C TYR A 132 -14.25 -43.08 7.18
N CYS A 133 -15.21 -42.63 6.36
CA CYS A 133 -14.95 -41.65 5.31
C CYS A 133 -14.40 -40.35 5.88
N VAL A 134 -15.03 -39.82 6.95
CA VAL A 134 -14.56 -38.58 7.63
C VAL A 134 -13.15 -38.74 8.20
N LYS A 135 -12.85 -39.88 8.85
CA LYS A 135 -11.50 -40.19 9.35
C LYS A 135 -10.49 -40.26 8.21
N LEU A 136 -10.82 -40.86 7.07
CA LEU A 136 -9.90 -40.95 5.93
C LEU A 136 -9.63 -39.57 5.32
N VAL A 137 -10.66 -38.73 5.19
CA VAL A 137 -10.53 -37.34 4.71
C VAL A 137 -9.59 -36.53 5.60
N SER A 138 -9.61 -36.73 6.92
CA SER A 138 -8.70 -36.02 7.84
C SER A 138 -7.22 -36.36 7.64
N LYS A 139 -6.91 -37.49 6.99
CA LYS A 139 -5.54 -37.98 6.74
C LYS A 139 -5.03 -37.65 5.33
N MET A 140 -5.86 -37.06 4.47
CA MET A 140 -5.47 -36.75 3.09
C MET A 140 -4.50 -35.57 3.03
N HIS A 141 -3.47 -35.69 2.20
CA HIS A 141 -2.62 -34.58 1.80
C HIS A 141 -3.37 -33.75 0.75
N PHE A 142 -3.92 -32.60 1.15
CA PHE A 142 -4.65 -31.72 0.23
C PHE A 142 -3.75 -30.76 -0.54
N LYS A 143 -2.46 -30.72 -0.21
CA LYS A 143 -1.46 -29.88 -0.88
C LYS A 143 -0.10 -30.57 -0.88
N SER A 144 0.72 -30.28 -1.89
CA SER A 144 2.12 -30.69 -1.98
C SER A 144 3.00 -29.94 -0.97
N GLU A 145 4.22 -30.43 -0.73
CA GLU A 145 5.19 -29.77 0.15
C GLU A 145 5.72 -28.46 -0.45
N GLU A 146 5.91 -28.41 -1.76
CA GLU A 146 6.35 -27.22 -2.49
C GLU A 146 5.25 -26.74 -3.45
N PRO A 147 5.02 -25.41 -3.54
CA PRO A 147 4.05 -24.85 -4.48
C PRO A 147 4.54 -25.02 -5.93
N ALA A 148 3.60 -24.92 -6.87
CA ALA A 148 3.91 -25.02 -8.28
C ALA A 148 4.86 -23.90 -8.74
N CYS A 149 5.97 -24.27 -9.39
CA CYS A 149 6.89 -23.27 -9.96
C CYS A 149 6.30 -22.68 -11.25
N ALA A 150 6.30 -21.35 -11.36
CA ALA A 150 5.90 -20.67 -12.58
C ALA A 150 6.79 -21.07 -13.77
N VAL A 151 6.18 -21.42 -14.91
CA VAL A 151 6.90 -21.77 -16.13
C VAL A 151 7.53 -20.51 -16.75
N LYS A 152 8.84 -20.51 -16.96
CA LYS A 152 9.54 -19.41 -17.67
C LYS A 152 9.18 -19.44 -19.16
N ASN A 153 8.26 -18.58 -19.58
CA ASN A 153 7.87 -18.42 -20.99
C ASN A 153 8.43 -17.11 -21.58
N GLU A 154 9.76 -17.01 -21.66
CA GLU A 154 10.48 -15.77 -22.03
C GLU A 154 10.19 -15.28 -23.47
N LYS A 155 9.72 -16.16 -24.36
CA LYS A 155 9.44 -15.84 -25.77
C LYS A 155 7.99 -15.43 -26.05
N ALA A 156 7.08 -15.57 -25.10
CA ALA A 156 5.68 -15.21 -25.29
C ALA A 156 5.48 -13.68 -25.31
N LYS A 157 4.49 -13.22 -26.07
CA LYS A 157 4.13 -11.80 -26.14
C LYS A 157 3.53 -11.36 -24.81
N LEU A 158 3.82 -10.12 -24.43
CA LEU A 158 3.27 -9.47 -23.25
C LEU A 158 1.90 -8.90 -23.58
N VAL A 159 0.92 -9.19 -22.74
CA VAL A 159 -0.45 -8.68 -22.87
C VAL A 159 -0.92 -8.14 -21.53
N PHE A 160 -1.65 -7.04 -21.58
CA PHE A 160 -2.31 -6.43 -20.43
C PHE A 160 -3.75 -6.90 -20.40
N TYR A 161 -4.30 -7.16 -19.23
CA TYR A 161 -5.67 -7.64 -19.10
C TYR A 161 -6.33 -7.14 -17.81
N ASP A 162 -7.66 -7.15 -17.83
CA ASP A 162 -8.54 -6.86 -16.72
C ASP A 162 -9.82 -7.70 -16.88
N ILE A 163 -10.57 -7.92 -15.79
CA ILE A 163 -11.80 -8.71 -15.80
C ILE A 163 -12.93 -7.99 -15.07
N GLU A 164 -14.16 -8.25 -15.53
CA GLU A 164 -15.36 -7.81 -14.83
C GLU A 164 -16.32 -8.98 -14.55
N VAL A 165 -16.85 -9.05 -13.33
CA VAL A 165 -17.65 -10.20 -12.85
C VAL A 165 -18.98 -9.73 -12.26
N PHE A 166 -20.07 -10.06 -12.96
CA PHE A 166 -21.45 -9.84 -12.56
C PHE A 166 -22.21 -11.18 -12.48
N PRO A 167 -23.42 -11.24 -11.90
CA PRO A 167 -24.18 -12.49 -11.78
C PRO A 167 -24.41 -13.24 -13.10
N ASN A 168 -24.65 -12.51 -14.20
CA ASN A 168 -24.92 -13.07 -15.53
C ASN A 168 -23.82 -12.79 -16.57
N LEU A 169 -22.83 -11.96 -16.26
CA LEU A 169 -21.81 -11.48 -17.20
C LEU A 169 -20.41 -11.67 -16.63
N PHE A 170 -19.53 -12.28 -17.43
CA PHE A 170 -18.10 -12.36 -17.17
C PHE A 170 -17.35 -11.80 -18.37
N LEU A 171 -16.57 -10.74 -18.16
CA LEU A 171 -15.74 -10.12 -19.18
C LEU A 171 -14.27 -10.39 -18.90
N VAL A 172 -13.52 -10.62 -19.97
CA VAL A 172 -12.06 -10.61 -19.95
C VAL A 172 -11.61 -9.74 -21.11
N ASN A 173 -11.08 -8.57 -20.81
CA ASN A 173 -10.55 -7.69 -21.82
C ASN A 173 -9.03 -7.74 -21.77
N TRP A 174 -8.39 -7.74 -22.93
CA TRP A 174 -6.94 -7.79 -22.98
C TRP A 174 -6.37 -7.14 -24.23
N LYS A 175 -5.13 -6.70 -24.15
CA LYS A 175 -4.46 -5.91 -25.17
C LYS A 175 -2.98 -6.31 -25.28
N MET A 176 -2.47 -6.33 -26.51
CA MET A 176 -1.02 -6.46 -26.74
C MET A 176 -0.29 -5.18 -26.39
N GLU A 177 0.93 -5.29 -25.87
CA GLU A 177 1.79 -4.14 -25.57
C GLU A 177 1.96 -3.20 -26.80
N GLY A 178 1.84 -1.89 -26.54
CA GLY A 178 2.14 -0.82 -27.47
C GLY A 178 0.98 0.13 -27.78
N VAL A 179 1.31 1.38 -28.14
CA VAL A 179 0.34 2.43 -28.44
C VAL A 179 -0.60 2.03 -29.58
N GLY A 180 -1.90 2.31 -29.44
CA GLY A 180 -2.91 2.11 -30.48
C GLY A 180 -3.21 0.66 -30.82
N LYS A 181 -2.74 -0.31 -30.03
CA LYS A 181 -3.16 -1.71 -30.16
C LYS A 181 -4.62 -1.85 -29.69
N PRO A 182 -5.48 -2.57 -30.45
CA PRO A 182 -6.87 -2.74 -30.05
C PRO A 182 -6.99 -3.60 -28.79
N VAL A 183 -7.95 -3.25 -27.94
CA VAL A 183 -8.37 -4.11 -26.83
C VAL A 183 -9.32 -5.18 -27.40
N ILE A 184 -9.04 -6.44 -27.07
CA ILE A 184 -9.86 -7.59 -27.42
C ILE A 184 -10.79 -7.87 -26.25
N ARG A 185 -12.09 -7.79 -26.51
CA ARG A 185 -13.16 -7.99 -25.53
C ARG A 185 -13.67 -9.43 -25.62
N MET A 186 -13.56 -10.20 -24.54
CA MET A 186 -14.16 -11.53 -24.45
C MET A 186 -15.40 -11.48 -23.57
N ILE A 187 -16.57 -11.71 -24.16
CA ILE A 187 -17.85 -11.72 -23.44
C ILE A 187 -18.24 -13.17 -23.14
N ASN A 188 -18.34 -13.49 -21.85
CA ASN A 188 -18.62 -14.84 -21.34
C ASN A 188 -17.70 -15.92 -21.95
N PRO A 189 -16.37 -15.72 -21.99
CA PRO A 189 -15.43 -16.59 -22.71
C PRO A 189 -15.55 -18.04 -22.30
N THR A 190 -15.44 -18.97 -23.23
CA THR A 190 -15.34 -20.40 -22.99
C THR A 190 -14.02 -20.76 -22.27
N PRO A 191 -13.94 -21.94 -21.61
CA PRO A 191 -12.69 -22.40 -21.04
C PRO A 191 -11.53 -22.49 -22.04
N GLN A 192 -11.83 -22.77 -23.32
CA GLN A 192 -10.82 -22.83 -24.39
C GLN A 192 -10.25 -21.45 -24.72
N GLU A 193 -11.10 -20.42 -24.82
CA GLU A 193 -10.64 -19.05 -25.05
C GLU A 193 -9.75 -18.54 -23.91
N ILE A 194 -10.05 -18.92 -22.66
CA ILE A 194 -9.17 -18.64 -21.52
C ILE A 194 -7.85 -19.39 -21.62
N GLU A 195 -7.86 -20.66 -22.05
CA GLU A 195 -6.64 -21.46 -22.25
C GLU A 195 -5.74 -20.85 -23.33
N GLU A 196 -6.31 -20.29 -24.40
CA GLU A 196 -5.59 -19.57 -25.45
C GLU A 196 -4.98 -18.26 -24.93
N LEU A 197 -5.74 -17.48 -24.14
CA LEU A 197 -5.22 -16.26 -23.50
C LEU A 197 -4.03 -16.56 -22.58
N MET A 198 -4.11 -17.63 -21.78
CA MET A 198 -3.07 -18.04 -20.84
C MET A 198 -1.75 -18.49 -21.50
N GLN A 199 -1.68 -18.56 -22.84
CA GLN A 199 -0.43 -18.79 -23.56
C GLN A 199 0.46 -17.54 -23.62
N PHE A 200 -0.10 -16.36 -23.39
CA PHE A 200 0.61 -15.09 -23.34
C PHE A 200 1.17 -14.78 -21.95
N ARG A 201 2.08 -13.80 -21.87
CA ARG A 201 2.54 -13.25 -20.58
C ARG A 201 1.53 -12.21 -20.11
N LEU A 202 0.62 -12.64 -19.24
CA LEU A 202 -0.47 -11.81 -18.72
C LEU A 202 0.02 -10.84 -17.64
N VAL A 203 -0.20 -9.54 -17.84
CA VAL A 203 0.08 -8.48 -16.87
C VAL A 203 -1.25 -7.86 -16.43
N GLY A 204 -1.56 -7.95 -15.14
CA GLY A 204 -2.78 -7.38 -14.56
C GLY A 204 -2.47 -6.47 -13.37
N PHE A 205 -3.48 -5.75 -12.90
CA PHE A 205 -3.36 -4.87 -11.73
C PHE A 205 -4.03 -5.49 -10.50
N ASN A 206 -3.26 -5.79 -9.45
CA ASN A 206 -3.75 -6.48 -8.24
C ASN A 206 -4.42 -7.84 -8.54
N CYS A 207 -3.95 -8.49 -9.62
CA CYS A 207 -4.63 -9.64 -10.21
C CYS A 207 -4.38 -10.96 -9.48
N ARG A 208 -3.32 -11.06 -8.67
CA ARG A 208 -2.88 -12.33 -8.06
C ARG A 208 -3.91 -12.98 -7.16
N ARG A 209 -4.64 -12.16 -6.39
CA ARG A 209 -5.60 -12.62 -5.37
C ARG A 209 -7.05 -12.47 -5.81
N TYR A 210 -7.31 -12.12 -7.06
CA TYR A 210 -8.66 -12.01 -7.58
C TYR A 210 -8.74 -12.59 -8.99
N ASP A 211 -8.27 -11.86 -9.99
CA ASP A 211 -8.44 -12.16 -11.41
C ASP A 211 -7.91 -13.52 -11.80
N ASN A 212 -6.70 -13.83 -11.34
CA ASN A 212 -6.06 -15.12 -11.57
C ASN A 212 -6.94 -16.29 -11.14
N HIS A 213 -7.62 -16.15 -10.00
CA HIS A 213 -8.50 -17.19 -9.49
C HIS A 213 -9.81 -17.29 -10.27
N ILE A 214 -10.35 -16.16 -10.74
CA ILE A 214 -11.54 -16.15 -11.60
C ILE A 214 -11.23 -16.75 -12.97
N LEU A 215 -10.11 -16.38 -13.60
CA LEU A 215 -9.64 -16.97 -14.86
C LEU A 215 -9.41 -18.49 -14.71
N TYR A 216 -8.73 -18.91 -13.65
CA TYR A 216 -8.49 -20.33 -13.38
C TYR A 216 -9.81 -21.08 -13.12
N ALA A 217 -10.76 -20.48 -12.40
CA ALA A 217 -12.10 -21.05 -12.22
C ALA A 217 -12.84 -21.21 -13.55
N ARG A 218 -12.77 -20.21 -14.44
CA ARG A 218 -13.38 -20.32 -15.76
C ARG A 218 -12.72 -21.39 -16.62
N LEU A 219 -11.40 -21.51 -16.58
CA LEU A 219 -10.65 -22.61 -17.22
C LEU A 219 -11.09 -24.00 -16.71
N MET A 220 -11.50 -24.09 -15.43
CA MET A 220 -12.06 -25.31 -14.84
C MET A 220 -13.54 -25.58 -15.19
N GLY A 221 -14.17 -24.71 -16.00
CA GLY A 221 -15.54 -24.87 -16.46
C GLY A 221 -16.62 -24.27 -15.54
N TYR A 222 -16.27 -23.28 -14.70
CA TYR A 222 -17.26 -22.60 -13.86
C TYR A 222 -18.27 -21.79 -14.69
N THR A 223 -19.54 -21.82 -14.30
CA THR A 223 -20.60 -20.97 -14.87
C THR A 223 -20.49 -19.53 -14.36
N ASN A 224 -21.13 -18.57 -15.03
CA ASN A 224 -21.06 -17.15 -14.63
C ASN A 224 -21.54 -16.92 -13.18
N GLU A 225 -22.63 -17.57 -12.78
CA GLU A 225 -23.13 -17.51 -11.41
C GLU A 225 -22.11 -18.08 -10.40
N GLN A 226 -21.42 -19.17 -10.76
CA GLN A 226 -20.36 -19.74 -9.91
C GLN A 226 -19.14 -18.82 -9.82
N LEU A 227 -18.77 -18.14 -10.90
CA LEU A 227 -17.71 -17.12 -10.90
C LEU A 227 -18.08 -15.94 -10.00
N TYR A 228 -19.31 -15.44 -10.11
CA TYR A 228 -19.81 -14.37 -9.25
C TYR A 228 -19.78 -14.79 -7.77
N ASN A 229 -20.26 -15.99 -7.44
CA ASN A 229 -20.21 -16.51 -6.07
C ASN A 229 -18.77 -16.66 -5.55
N LEU A 230 -17.83 -17.07 -6.40
CA LEU A 230 -16.40 -17.11 -6.06
C LEU A 230 -15.85 -15.71 -5.82
N SER A 231 -16.14 -14.74 -6.69
CA SER A 231 -15.78 -13.34 -6.55
C SER A 231 -16.27 -12.79 -5.19
N GLN A 232 -17.53 -13.03 -4.84
CA GLN A 232 -18.11 -12.60 -3.56
C GLN A 232 -17.40 -13.23 -2.36
N ARG A 233 -17.02 -14.52 -2.45
CA ARG A 233 -16.24 -15.18 -1.39
C ARG A 233 -14.85 -14.56 -1.25
N ILE A 234 -14.18 -14.23 -2.35
CA ILE A 234 -12.87 -13.59 -2.33
C ILE A 234 -12.97 -12.20 -1.71
N ILE A 235 -13.91 -11.36 -2.16
CA ILE A 235 -14.13 -10.00 -1.68
C ILE A 235 -14.45 -9.98 -0.17
N LYS A 236 -15.27 -10.93 0.31
CA LYS A 236 -15.62 -11.07 1.73
C LYS A 236 -14.54 -11.74 2.59
N GLY A 237 -13.40 -12.13 1.99
CA GLY A 237 -12.31 -12.80 2.72
C GLY A 237 -12.66 -14.20 3.22
N GLY A 238 -13.50 -14.93 2.48
CA GLY A 238 -13.95 -16.27 2.86
C GLY A 238 -12.79 -17.29 2.93
N PRO A 239 -12.83 -18.27 3.85
CA PRO A 239 -11.79 -19.29 3.94
C PRO A 239 -11.77 -20.17 2.69
N ASN A 240 -10.57 -20.63 2.31
CA ASN A 240 -10.31 -21.57 1.21
C ASN A 240 -10.98 -21.16 -0.12
N CYS A 241 -10.87 -19.89 -0.51
CA CYS A 241 -11.39 -19.37 -1.78
C CYS A 241 -10.34 -19.26 -2.89
N PHE A 242 -9.07 -19.57 -2.60
CA PHE A 242 -7.96 -19.46 -3.54
C PHE A 242 -7.51 -20.83 -4.06
N PHE A 243 -7.00 -20.86 -5.29
CA PHE A 243 -6.40 -22.02 -5.96
C PHE A 243 -4.88 -21.85 -6.06
N GLY A 244 -4.09 -22.87 -5.72
CA GLY A 244 -2.62 -22.78 -5.73
C GLY A 244 -2.04 -22.45 -7.11
N GLU A 245 -2.47 -23.16 -8.15
CA GLU A 245 -2.00 -22.93 -9.53
C GLU A 245 -2.40 -21.57 -10.11
N ALA A 246 -3.47 -20.97 -9.60
CA ALA A 246 -3.91 -19.67 -10.11
C ALA A 246 -2.83 -18.59 -9.91
N TYR A 247 -1.98 -18.71 -8.90
CA TYR A 247 -0.87 -17.76 -8.69
C TYR A 247 0.13 -17.74 -9.86
N ASN A 248 0.16 -18.78 -10.70
CA ASN A 248 1.03 -18.89 -11.88
C ASN A 248 0.36 -18.47 -13.20
N VAL A 249 -0.91 -18.00 -13.16
CA VAL A 249 -1.66 -17.55 -14.35
C VAL A 249 -1.07 -16.26 -14.92
N SER A 250 -0.77 -15.30 -14.05
CA SER A 250 -0.16 -14.03 -14.44
C SER A 250 1.36 -14.14 -14.60
N TYR A 251 1.93 -13.39 -15.53
CA TYR A 251 3.37 -13.15 -15.61
C TYR A 251 3.86 -12.21 -14.52
N THR A 252 3.08 -11.17 -14.20
CA THR A 252 3.35 -10.29 -13.08
C THR A 252 2.10 -9.51 -12.69
N ASP A 253 2.16 -8.87 -11.52
CA ASP A 253 1.12 -8.02 -10.96
C ASP A 253 1.69 -6.64 -10.67
N VAL A 254 1.14 -5.62 -11.34
CA VAL A 254 1.58 -4.22 -11.24
C VAL A 254 1.51 -3.70 -9.81
N TYR A 255 0.48 -4.07 -9.07
CA TYR A 255 0.29 -3.64 -7.69
C TYR A 255 1.28 -4.31 -6.72
N ASP A 256 1.65 -5.56 -6.98
CA ASP A 256 2.59 -6.30 -6.11
C ASP A 256 4.00 -5.72 -6.18
N PHE A 257 4.51 -5.47 -7.39
CA PHE A 257 5.87 -4.97 -7.58
C PHE A 257 6.03 -3.47 -7.29
N ALA A 258 4.93 -2.69 -7.30
CA ALA A 258 4.97 -1.27 -6.97
C ALA A 258 5.61 -1.03 -5.59
N SER A 259 6.48 -0.02 -5.50
CA SER A 259 7.09 0.37 -4.23
C SER A 259 6.05 0.92 -3.25
N ALA A 260 6.36 0.99 -1.95
CA ALA A 260 5.39 1.36 -0.91
C ALA A 260 4.67 2.70 -1.17
N GLY A 261 5.35 3.71 -1.73
CA GLY A 261 4.73 4.98 -2.12
C GLY A 261 3.85 4.90 -3.37
N ASN A 262 4.06 3.86 -4.19
CA ASN A 262 3.30 3.60 -5.42
C ASN A 262 2.19 2.56 -5.25
N LYS A 263 2.12 1.86 -4.11
CA LYS A 263 1.03 0.92 -3.77
C LYS A 263 -0.28 1.67 -3.50
N LYS A 264 -0.96 2.06 -4.58
CA LYS A 264 -2.27 2.72 -4.58
C LYS A 264 -3.21 1.99 -5.57
N SER A 265 -4.51 2.25 -5.50
CA SER A 265 -5.45 1.67 -6.49
C SER A 265 -5.14 2.18 -7.89
N LEU A 266 -5.54 1.42 -8.93
CA LEU A 266 -5.38 1.83 -10.33
C LEU A 266 -5.91 3.25 -10.55
N LYS A 267 -7.15 3.51 -10.09
CA LYS A 267 -7.78 4.84 -10.04
C LYS A 267 -6.92 5.97 -9.48
N LYS A 268 -6.13 5.70 -8.44
CA LYS A 268 -5.24 6.74 -7.86
C LYS A 268 -4.00 6.96 -8.72
N LEU A 269 -3.49 5.92 -9.39
CA LEU A 269 -2.41 6.07 -10.37
C LEU A 269 -2.88 6.84 -11.59
N GLU A 270 -4.07 6.53 -12.11
CA GLU A 270 -4.66 7.24 -13.26
C GLU A 270 -4.75 8.74 -13.00
N ILE A 271 -5.32 9.14 -11.86
CA ILE A 271 -5.40 10.55 -11.44
C ILE A 271 -4.00 11.18 -11.33
N GLU A 272 -3.05 10.48 -10.71
CA GLU A 272 -1.67 10.99 -10.58
C GLU A 272 -0.98 11.19 -11.93
N MET A 273 -1.11 10.22 -12.84
CA MET A 273 -0.57 10.29 -14.20
C MET A 273 -1.27 11.38 -15.03
N GLY A 274 -2.58 11.57 -14.81
CA GLY A 274 -3.40 12.62 -15.41
C GLY A 274 -2.90 14.02 -15.04
N ASN A 275 -2.61 14.23 -13.76
CA ASN A 275 -2.13 15.51 -13.22
C ASN A 275 -0.71 15.91 -13.66
N LEU A 276 0.06 15.01 -14.26
CA LEU A 276 1.42 15.31 -14.72
C LEU A 276 1.41 15.82 -16.16
N SER A 277 1.95 17.02 -16.41
CA SER A 277 2.15 17.49 -17.79
C SER A 277 3.17 16.64 -18.56
N GLU A 278 3.10 16.63 -19.89
CA GLU A 278 4.08 15.93 -20.72
C GLU A 278 5.50 16.42 -20.45
N GLU A 279 5.69 17.72 -20.23
CA GLU A 279 6.98 18.29 -19.85
C GLU A 279 7.52 17.74 -18.52
N LYS A 280 6.64 17.57 -17.52
CA LYS A 280 7.02 16.94 -16.24
C LYS A 280 7.42 15.48 -16.44
N LEU A 281 6.74 14.74 -17.31
CA LEU A 281 7.11 13.36 -17.65
C LEU A 281 8.45 13.30 -18.40
N LYS A 282 8.71 14.21 -19.34
CA LYS A 282 10.02 14.31 -20.02
C LYS A 282 11.15 14.58 -19.02
N LYS A 283 10.93 15.52 -18.08
CA LYS A 283 11.87 15.80 -16.98
C LYS A 283 12.11 14.58 -16.07
N LYS A 284 11.14 13.67 -15.96
CA LYS A 284 11.26 12.40 -15.23
C LYS A 284 11.97 11.29 -16.03
N GLY A 285 12.36 11.53 -17.28
CA GLY A 285 13.09 10.57 -18.12
C GLY A 285 12.21 9.59 -18.89
N PHE A 286 10.96 9.97 -19.19
CA PHE A 286 10.11 9.20 -20.10
C PHE A 286 10.30 9.67 -21.55
N SER A 287 10.41 8.71 -22.48
CA SER A 287 10.44 8.94 -23.92
C SER A 287 9.06 9.37 -24.44
N ASP A 288 9.01 9.99 -25.61
CA ASP A 288 7.73 10.41 -26.23
C ASP A 288 6.77 9.23 -26.43
N PHE A 289 7.31 8.04 -26.75
CA PHE A 289 6.51 6.82 -26.88
C PHE A 289 5.91 6.36 -25.54
N GLU A 290 6.70 6.36 -24.46
CA GLU A 290 6.20 6.02 -23.11
C GLU A 290 5.17 7.04 -22.62
N ILE A 291 5.37 8.32 -22.92
CA ILE A 291 4.43 9.40 -22.57
C ILE A 291 3.08 9.19 -23.25
N GLN A 292 3.07 8.78 -24.52
CA GLN A 292 1.83 8.45 -25.22
C GLN A 292 1.07 7.29 -24.57
N ILE A 293 1.78 6.25 -24.12
CA ILE A 293 1.17 5.14 -23.38
C ILE A 293 0.57 5.64 -22.06
N ILE A 294 1.35 6.39 -21.28
CA ILE A 294 0.93 6.93 -19.99
C ILE A 294 -0.33 7.78 -20.16
N LYS A 295 -0.36 8.67 -21.15
CA LYS A 295 -1.50 9.57 -21.41
C LYS A 295 -2.73 8.88 -22.00
N ALA A 296 -2.57 7.74 -22.68
CA ALA A 296 -3.70 6.96 -23.12
C ALA A 296 -4.48 6.34 -21.94
N GLY A 297 -3.81 6.01 -20.84
CA GLY A 297 -4.41 5.42 -19.64
C GLY A 297 -4.78 6.41 -18.55
N THR A 298 -5.05 7.67 -18.88
CA THR A 298 -5.55 8.68 -17.91
C THR A 298 -7.02 9.02 -18.10
N HIS A 299 -7.71 8.35 -19.03
CA HIS A 299 -9.14 8.56 -19.25
C HIS A 299 -9.94 7.89 -18.14
N HIS A 300 -10.83 8.64 -17.49
CA HIS A 300 -11.61 8.14 -16.38
C HIS A 300 -13.11 8.11 -16.73
N GLN A 301 -13.70 6.93 -16.63
CA GLN A 301 -15.14 6.77 -16.83
C GLN A 301 -15.69 5.83 -15.76
N GLU A 302 -16.66 6.29 -14.98
CA GLU A 302 -17.37 5.42 -14.05
C GLU A 302 -18.49 4.66 -14.75
N LEU A 303 -18.58 3.35 -14.49
CA LEU A 303 -19.55 2.48 -15.14
C LEU A 303 -21.00 2.88 -14.84
N GLY A 304 -21.25 3.34 -13.60
CA GLY A 304 -22.55 3.78 -13.10
C GLY A 304 -23.57 2.64 -12.93
N LEU A 305 -23.11 1.38 -12.86
CA LEU A 305 -23.95 0.20 -12.68
C LEU A 305 -23.65 -0.50 -11.34
N PRO A 306 -24.67 -1.05 -10.65
CA PRO A 306 -24.47 -1.84 -9.45
C PRO A 306 -23.80 -3.19 -9.79
N TRP A 307 -22.70 -3.50 -9.10
CA TRP A 307 -21.92 -4.72 -9.34
C TRP A 307 -22.60 -6.01 -8.86
N ASP A 308 -23.57 -5.90 -7.95
CA ASP A 308 -24.26 -7.03 -7.33
C ASP A 308 -25.54 -7.46 -8.08
N GLN A 309 -25.90 -6.75 -9.14
CA GLN A 309 -27.10 -7.01 -9.95
C GLN A 309 -26.74 -7.57 -11.33
N PRO A 310 -27.62 -8.36 -11.94
CA PRO A 310 -27.47 -8.76 -13.34
C PRO A 310 -27.44 -7.54 -14.28
N VAL A 311 -26.59 -7.59 -15.30
CA VAL A 311 -26.46 -6.52 -16.30
C VAL A 311 -27.37 -6.83 -17.50
N PRO A 312 -28.24 -5.90 -17.91
CA PRO A 312 -28.99 -6.01 -19.17
C PRO A 312 -28.06 -6.19 -20.38
N GLU A 313 -28.41 -7.07 -21.32
CA GLU A 313 -27.54 -7.44 -22.46
C GLU A 313 -27.15 -6.23 -23.33
N GLU A 314 -28.05 -5.26 -23.46
CA GLU A 314 -27.81 -4.01 -24.20
C GLU A 314 -26.72 -3.14 -23.56
N LEU A 315 -26.40 -3.34 -22.28
CA LEU A 315 -25.36 -2.61 -21.56
C LEU A 315 -24.03 -3.38 -21.50
N TRP A 316 -23.96 -4.62 -22.00
CA TRP A 316 -22.73 -5.42 -21.93
C TRP A 316 -21.57 -4.76 -22.67
N ILE A 317 -21.83 -4.10 -23.80
CA ILE A 317 -20.81 -3.35 -24.54
C ILE A 317 -20.28 -2.17 -23.72
N LYS A 318 -21.16 -1.48 -22.99
CA LYS A 318 -20.76 -0.39 -22.10
C LYS A 318 -19.87 -0.88 -20.96
N VAL A 319 -20.18 -2.03 -20.36
CA VAL A 319 -19.30 -2.65 -19.35
C VAL A 319 -17.96 -3.06 -19.94
N ALA A 320 -17.97 -3.58 -21.18
CA ALA A 320 -16.72 -3.92 -21.86
C ALA A 320 -15.89 -2.67 -22.20
N GLU A 321 -16.50 -1.54 -22.56
CA GLU A 321 -15.79 -0.27 -22.76
C GLU A 321 -15.17 0.26 -21.46
N TYR A 322 -15.87 0.10 -20.34
CA TYR A 322 -15.31 0.41 -19.02
C TYR A 322 -14.07 -0.45 -18.72
N CYS A 323 -14.16 -1.76 -18.93
CA CYS A 323 -13.03 -2.67 -18.72
C CYS A 323 -11.87 -2.42 -19.71
N ASP A 324 -12.13 -1.91 -20.92
CA ASP A 324 -11.07 -1.47 -21.84
C ASP A 324 -10.22 -0.35 -21.22
N ASN A 325 -10.84 0.60 -20.52
CA ASN A 325 -10.13 1.68 -19.85
C ASN A 325 -9.19 1.12 -18.78
N ASP A 326 -9.65 0.17 -17.95
CA ASP A 326 -8.82 -0.48 -16.93
C ASP A 326 -7.64 -1.26 -17.53
N VAL A 327 -7.81 -1.90 -18.70
CA VAL A 327 -6.70 -2.55 -19.44
C VAL A 327 -5.67 -1.53 -19.92
N ILE A 328 -6.12 -0.41 -20.50
CA ILE A 328 -5.23 0.65 -21.01
C ILE A 328 -4.51 1.34 -19.84
N ALA A 329 -5.23 1.61 -18.75
CA ALA A 329 -4.67 2.16 -17.52
C ALA A 329 -3.65 1.21 -16.87
N THR A 330 -3.86 -0.11 -16.95
CA THR A 330 -2.90 -1.10 -16.45
C THR A 330 -1.59 -1.06 -17.23
N GLU A 331 -1.62 -0.89 -18.55
CA GLU A 331 -0.42 -0.68 -19.38
C GLU A 331 0.27 0.65 -19.04
N ALA A 332 -0.50 1.72 -18.89
CA ALA A 332 0.00 3.03 -18.48
C ALA A 332 0.69 2.97 -17.11
N ALA A 333 0.07 2.31 -16.13
CA ALA A 333 0.63 2.09 -14.80
C ALA A 333 1.91 1.26 -14.85
N PHE A 334 1.95 0.20 -15.65
CA PHE A 334 3.17 -0.60 -15.84
C PHE A 334 4.32 0.23 -16.41
N THR A 335 4.05 1.07 -17.41
CA THR A 335 5.04 1.96 -18.02
C THR A 335 5.47 3.09 -17.08
N TYR A 336 4.52 3.70 -16.36
CA TYR A 336 4.80 4.74 -15.36
C TYR A 336 5.67 4.21 -14.22
N LEU A 337 5.48 2.96 -13.84
CA LEU A 337 6.23 2.27 -12.79
C LEU A 337 7.44 1.50 -13.32
N LYS A 338 8.00 1.86 -14.49
CA LYS A 338 9.15 1.16 -15.10
C LYS A 338 10.34 0.99 -14.15
N ALA A 339 10.61 1.97 -13.28
CA ALA A 339 11.69 1.87 -12.30
C ALA A 339 11.43 0.78 -11.25
N ASP A 340 10.19 0.66 -10.76
CA ASP A 340 9.78 -0.41 -9.85
C ASP A 340 9.81 -1.78 -10.56
N TRP A 341 9.45 -1.82 -11.84
CA TRP A 341 9.56 -3.02 -12.67
C TRP A 341 11.02 -3.47 -12.88
N THR A 342 11.93 -2.55 -13.20
CA THR A 342 13.36 -2.87 -13.28
C THR A 342 13.88 -3.38 -11.95
N ALA A 343 13.50 -2.76 -10.83
CA ALA A 343 13.80 -3.25 -9.49
C ALA A 343 13.31 -4.68 -9.27
N ARG A 344 12.09 -4.98 -9.70
CA ARG A 344 11.49 -6.32 -9.61
C ARG A 344 12.28 -7.36 -10.39
N GLN A 345 12.74 -7.03 -11.60
CA GLN A 345 13.56 -7.92 -12.42
C GLN A 345 14.91 -8.24 -11.75
N ILE A 346 15.57 -7.22 -11.20
CA ILE A 346 16.85 -7.37 -10.47
C ILE A 346 16.66 -8.29 -9.26
N LEU A 347 15.64 -8.03 -8.43
CA LEU A 347 15.39 -8.85 -7.24
C LEU A 347 15.07 -10.30 -7.61
N ALA A 348 14.31 -10.53 -8.70
CA ALA A 348 13.93 -11.87 -9.13
C ALA A 348 15.16 -12.68 -9.55
N ASP A 349 16.09 -12.04 -10.25
CA ASP A 349 17.34 -12.65 -10.68
C ASP A 349 18.30 -12.90 -9.51
N LEU A 350 18.50 -11.93 -8.60
CA LEU A 350 19.30 -12.10 -7.38
C LEU A 350 18.82 -13.29 -6.53
N ALA A 351 17.50 -13.47 -6.47
CA ALA A 351 16.85 -14.57 -5.76
C ALA A 351 16.82 -15.89 -6.55
N GLU A 352 17.20 -15.90 -7.84
CA GLU A 352 17.04 -17.04 -8.77
C GLU A 352 15.57 -17.54 -8.85
N MET A 353 14.63 -16.61 -8.78
CA MET A 353 13.19 -16.83 -8.78
C MET A 353 12.55 -16.15 -9.99
N THR A 354 11.22 -16.07 -10.02
CA THR A 354 10.50 -15.46 -11.14
C THR A 354 10.01 -14.06 -10.79
N VAL A 355 9.79 -13.29 -11.83
CA VAL A 355 9.27 -11.93 -11.75
C VAL A 355 7.80 -11.90 -11.25
N ASN A 356 7.13 -13.06 -11.20
CA ASN A 356 5.81 -13.27 -10.64
C ASN A 356 5.82 -13.66 -9.14
N ASP A 357 6.95 -13.97 -8.53
CA ASP A 357 7.01 -14.20 -7.08
C ASP A 357 6.62 -12.92 -6.30
N THR A 358 6.40 -12.95 -4.98
CA THR A 358 6.15 -11.68 -4.26
C THR A 358 7.47 -11.01 -3.90
N THR A 359 7.48 -9.68 -3.71
CA THR A 359 8.69 -8.97 -3.24
C THR A 359 9.18 -9.53 -1.90
N ASN A 360 8.25 -9.95 -1.04
CA ASN A 360 8.55 -10.59 0.24
C ASN A 360 9.23 -11.96 0.04
N SER A 361 8.74 -12.78 -0.89
CA SER A 361 9.33 -14.09 -1.20
C SER A 361 10.74 -13.95 -1.76
N LEU A 362 10.95 -12.99 -2.66
CA LEU A 362 12.28 -12.71 -3.23
C LEU A 362 13.27 -12.27 -2.14
N THR A 363 12.86 -11.30 -1.31
CA THR A 363 13.70 -10.76 -0.23
C THR A 363 14.06 -11.84 0.79
N THR A 364 13.09 -12.70 1.15
CA THR A 364 13.33 -13.88 2.00
C THR A 364 14.39 -14.79 1.39
N ARG A 365 14.31 -15.08 0.09
CA ARG A 365 15.23 -15.95 -0.62
C ARG A 365 16.64 -15.37 -0.68
N ILE A 366 16.77 -14.06 -0.88
CA ILE A 366 18.08 -13.38 -0.94
C ILE A 366 18.78 -13.48 0.43
N ILE A 367 18.06 -13.25 1.53
CA ILE A 367 18.67 -13.19 2.87
C ILE A 367 18.85 -14.59 3.48
N PHE A 368 17.82 -15.44 3.45
CA PHE A 368 17.82 -16.73 4.13
C PHE A 368 18.09 -17.93 3.22
N GLY A 369 18.21 -17.72 1.90
CA GLY A 369 18.41 -18.79 0.94
C GLY A 369 17.25 -19.80 0.95
N LYS A 370 17.55 -21.09 1.04
CA LYS A 370 16.55 -22.18 1.12
C LYS A 370 16.22 -22.60 2.56
N ASN A 371 16.67 -21.85 3.57
CA ASN A 371 16.36 -22.18 4.96
C ASN A 371 14.86 -22.00 5.24
N ARG A 372 14.21 -23.08 5.69
CA ARG A 372 12.77 -23.09 6.02
C ARG A 372 12.48 -22.53 7.42
N ASN A 373 13.46 -22.54 8.33
CA ASN A 373 13.34 -22.08 9.72
C ASN A 373 14.51 -21.17 10.12
N PRO A 374 14.67 -20.00 9.47
CA PRO A 374 15.76 -19.07 9.77
C PRO A 374 15.73 -18.54 11.22
N GLN A 375 14.58 -18.58 11.89
CA GLN A 375 14.38 -18.11 13.27
C GLN A 375 15.29 -18.81 14.29
N ASN A 376 15.78 -20.02 13.97
CA ASN A 376 16.73 -20.73 14.84
C ASN A 376 18.07 -20.01 15.00
N GLU A 377 18.43 -19.13 14.06
CA GLU A 377 19.65 -18.32 14.12
C GLU A 377 19.39 -16.92 14.72
N PHE A 378 18.14 -16.56 15.02
CA PHE A 378 17.80 -15.20 15.42
C PHE A 378 18.16 -14.90 16.87
N HIS A 379 18.71 -13.71 17.09
CA HIS A 379 19.06 -13.17 18.40
C HIS A 379 17.93 -12.30 18.94
N TYR A 380 17.37 -12.69 20.08
CA TYR A 380 16.37 -11.90 20.79
C TYR A 380 16.80 -11.68 22.22
N ARG A 381 16.65 -10.42 22.67
CA ARG A 381 16.91 -10.03 24.04
C ARG A 381 15.86 -9.04 24.54
N ASP A 382 15.85 -8.90 25.85
CA ASP A 382 15.13 -7.86 26.56
C ASP A 382 15.96 -6.56 26.50
N LEU A 383 15.47 -5.54 25.80
CA LEU A 383 16.17 -4.27 25.62
C LEU A 383 16.36 -3.50 26.95
N SER A 384 15.61 -3.84 28.00
CA SER A 384 15.76 -3.24 29.33
C SER A 384 16.99 -3.74 30.09
N LYS A 385 17.58 -4.87 29.64
CA LYS A 385 18.66 -5.56 30.35
C LYS A 385 20.02 -5.38 29.67
N PRO A 386 21.09 -5.29 30.46
CA PRO A 386 22.45 -5.25 29.93
C PRO A 386 22.85 -6.60 29.32
N VAL A 387 23.77 -6.54 28.36
CA VAL A 387 24.37 -7.69 27.69
C VAL A 387 25.77 -7.91 28.24
N SER A 388 25.96 -8.95 29.05
CA SER A 388 27.24 -9.27 29.68
C SER A 388 28.16 -10.14 28.81
N THR A 389 27.59 -10.92 27.90
CA THR A 389 28.34 -11.83 27.00
C THR A 389 27.69 -11.88 25.62
N LEU A 390 28.51 -11.94 24.57
CA LEU A 390 28.13 -12.24 23.20
C LEU A 390 29.03 -13.35 22.66
N ASP A 391 28.54 -14.13 21.71
CA ASP A 391 29.36 -15.09 20.98
C ASP A 391 30.41 -14.38 20.11
N GLN A 392 31.52 -15.06 19.87
CA GLN A 392 32.68 -14.47 19.18
C GLN A 392 32.32 -13.99 17.76
N GLU A 393 31.47 -14.74 17.04
CA GLU A 393 31.08 -14.39 15.68
C GLU A 393 30.26 -13.09 15.63
N SER A 394 29.31 -12.90 16.56
CA SER A 394 28.59 -11.62 16.69
C SER A 394 29.49 -10.47 17.10
N LEU A 395 30.44 -10.69 18.01
CA LEU A 395 31.39 -9.65 18.43
C LEU A 395 32.24 -9.17 17.26
N ASP A 396 32.76 -10.10 16.46
CA ASP A 396 33.60 -9.77 15.32
C ASP A 396 32.78 -9.07 14.22
N PHE A 397 31.54 -9.53 13.97
CA PHE A 397 30.60 -8.85 13.08
C PHE A 397 30.30 -7.42 13.52
N LEU A 398 30.00 -7.19 14.81
CA LEU A 398 29.65 -5.86 15.31
C LEU A 398 30.84 -4.90 15.35
N LYS A 399 32.05 -5.38 15.62
CA LYS A 399 33.27 -4.55 15.52
C LYS A 399 33.51 -4.06 14.09
N GLU A 400 33.14 -4.88 13.11
CA GLU A 400 33.21 -4.53 11.69
C GLU A 400 32.06 -3.59 11.28
N ALA A 401 30.82 -3.90 11.67
CA ALA A 401 29.61 -3.20 11.22
C ALA A 401 29.29 -1.92 12.00
N CYS A 402 29.62 -1.87 13.30
CA CYS A 402 29.28 -0.77 14.20
C CYS A 402 30.48 -0.44 15.11
N PRO A 403 31.64 -0.04 14.56
CA PRO A 403 32.88 0.11 15.33
C PRO A 403 32.75 1.09 16.49
N LYS A 404 32.06 2.23 16.28
CA LYS A 404 31.85 3.27 17.29
C LYS A 404 30.95 2.83 18.45
N MET A 405 29.95 1.99 18.17
CA MET A 405 29.13 1.38 19.20
C MET A 405 29.93 0.39 20.06
N MET A 406 30.92 -0.27 19.47
CA MET A 406 31.73 -1.31 20.13
C MET A 406 33.02 -0.78 20.76
N GLU A 407 33.29 0.53 20.68
CA GLU A 407 34.53 1.16 21.16
C GLU A 407 34.65 1.07 22.70
N ASP A 408 33.55 1.30 23.42
CA ASP A 408 33.48 1.16 24.89
C ASP A 408 32.19 0.48 25.34
N PHE A 409 32.16 0.09 26.62
CA PHE A 409 30.95 -0.38 27.26
C PHE A 409 29.86 0.69 27.38
N HIS A 410 28.62 0.24 27.39
CA HIS A 410 27.43 1.06 27.59
C HIS A 410 26.98 1.01 29.04
N TYR A 411 26.63 2.18 29.57
CA TYR A 411 26.09 2.37 30.90
C TYR A 411 24.75 3.06 30.72
N GLY A 412 23.65 2.43 31.14
CA GLY A 412 22.31 2.97 30.89
C GLY A 412 22.12 4.38 31.47
N TRP A 413 21.12 5.11 30.97
CA TRP A 413 20.93 6.56 31.20
C TRP A 413 20.99 7.02 32.67
N LYS A 414 20.63 6.17 33.65
CA LYS A 414 20.72 6.46 35.10
C LYS A 414 22.16 6.77 35.59
N ASN A 415 23.16 6.47 34.77
CA ASN A 415 24.58 6.58 35.06
C ASN A 415 25.31 7.63 34.20
N ASN A 416 24.61 8.32 33.30
CA ASN A 416 25.21 9.33 32.42
C ASN A 416 25.72 10.54 33.25
N GLY A 417 27.00 10.89 33.11
CA GLY A 417 27.60 12.06 33.79
C GLY A 417 28.02 11.89 35.26
N LYS A 418 28.07 10.68 35.81
CA LYS A 418 28.54 10.44 37.19
C LYS A 418 30.01 10.00 37.20
N GLU A 419 30.88 10.75 37.90
CA GLU A 419 32.32 10.42 38.06
C GLU A 419 32.58 9.07 38.76
N LYS A 420 31.59 8.56 39.50
CA LYS A 420 31.60 7.21 40.06
C LYS A 420 30.27 6.54 39.76
N VAL A 421 30.30 5.63 38.80
CA VAL A 421 29.21 4.67 38.57
C VAL A 421 29.29 3.65 39.71
N PRO A 422 28.30 3.56 40.63
CA PRO A 422 28.27 2.47 41.58
C PRO A 422 28.19 1.18 40.77
N PHE A 423 29.07 0.21 41.05
CA PHE A 423 29.11 -1.08 40.37
C PHE A 423 27.71 -1.67 40.22
N GLU A 424 27.13 -1.61 39.02
CA GLU A 424 26.03 -2.47 38.54
C GLU A 424 25.94 -2.34 36.99
N GLU A 425 26.53 -3.35 36.36
CA GLU A 425 26.39 -3.89 34.99
C GLU A 425 26.68 -2.96 33.78
N SER A 426 27.97 -2.89 33.42
CA SER A 426 28.43 -2.53 32.07
C SER A 426 27.84 -3.48 31.03
N SER A 427 27.36 -2.93 29.91
CA SER A 427 26.79 -3.72 28.82
C SER A 427 27.64 -3.61 27.56
N ILE A 428 27.77 -4.72 26.82
CA ILE A 428 28.44 -4.72 25.52
C ILE A 428 27.59 -3.97 24.47
N LEU A 429 26.27 -4.07 24.55
CA LEU A 429 25.33 -3.39 23.65
C LEU A 429 24.55 -2.28 24.37
N PRO A 430 24.06 -1.25 23.66
CA PRO A 430 23.15 -0.28 24.26
C PRO A 430 21.92 -0.94 24.90
N TYR A 431 21.49 -0.46 26.07
CA TYR A 431 20.31 -0.97 26.77
C TYR A 431 19.55 0.17 27.47
N PHE A 432 18.27 -0.06 27.74
CA PHE A 432 17.31 0.98 28.13
C PHE A 432 16.70 0.66 29.50
N PRO A 433 17.40 0.93 30.60
CA PRO A 433 16.95 0.52 31.93
C PRO A 433 15.65 1.22 32.34
N GLY A 434 14.66 0.42 32.75
CA GLY A 434 13.31 0.88 33.10
C GLY A 434 12.34 0.96 31.92
N TYR A 435 12.69 0.38 30.77
CA TYR A 435 11.72 0.09 29.71
C TYR A 435 10.87 -1.13 30.12
N GLU A 436 9.55 -0.99 29.98
CA GLU A 436 8.56 -2.01 30.34
C GLU A 436 7.54 -2.19 29.22
N PHE A 437 7.18 -3.45 28.96
CA PHE A 437 6.11 -3.82 28.03
C PHE A 437 5.04 -4.62 28.76
N GLU A 438 3.88 -3.99 29.01
CA GLU A 438 2.77 -4.59 29.74
C GLU A 438 1.46 -4.41 28.97
N CYS A 439 0.68 -5.49 28.82
CA CYS A 439 -0.64 -5.47 28.17
C CYS A 439 -0.69 -4.82 26.77
N GLY A 440 0.39 -4.94 25.99
CA GLY A 440 0.47 -4.33 24.64
C GLY A 440 0.86 -2.86 24.63
N LYS A 441 1.30 -2.31 25.78
CA LYS A 441 1.80 -0.95 25.92
C LYS A 441 3.26 -0.96 26.31
N SER A 442 4.07 -0.24 25.55
CA SER A 442 5.49 -0.02 25.82
C SER A 442 5.65 1.32 26.53
N THR A 443 6.35 1.34 27.67
CA THR A 443 6.63 2.57 28.41
C THR A 443 8.10 2.68 28.73
N TYR A 444 8.66 3.88 28.58
CA TYR A 444 10.06 4.17 28.92
C TYR A 444 10.21 5.62 29.36
N ARG A 445 10.89 5.84 30.50
CA ARG A 445 11.10 7.17 31.11
C ARG A 445 9.80 7.99 31.27
N GLY A 446 8.68 7.31 31.51
CA GLY A 446 7.36 7.94 31.70
C GLY A 446 6.58 8.23 30.40
N GLU A 447 7.10 7.82 29.24
CA GLU A 447 6.47 8.05 27.93
C GLU A 447 6.00 6.73 27.31
N GLU A 448 4.81 6.76 26.69
CA GLU A 448 4.26 5.62 25.94
C GLU A 448 4.87 5.58 24.54
N VAL A 449 5.38 4.41 24.14
CA VAL A 449 6.09 4.21 22.87
C VAL A 449 5.24 3.38 21.92
N GLY A 450 4.84 3.99 20.80
CA GLY A 450 4.04 3.32 19.77
C GLY A 450 4.79 2.23 19.01
N GLU A 451 4.05 1.37 18.32
CA GLU A 451 4.59 0.33 17.42
C GLU A 451 5.34 0.91 16.21
N GLY A 452 4.96 2.12 15.77
CA GLY A 452 5.55 2.79 14.60
C GLY A 452 6.77 3.67 14.90
N GLY A 453 7.26 3.67 16.14
CA GLY A 453 8.32 4.55 16.61
C GLY A 453 7.83 5.59 17.64
N PHE A 454 8.73 6.50 18.01
CA PHE A 454 8.43 7.61 18.92
C PHE A 454 8.14 8.88 18.10
N ALA A 455 7.02 9.55 18.37
CA ALA A 455 6.67 10.81 17.74
C ALA A 455 6.17 11.79 18.80
N GLN A 456 6.74 13.00 18.80
CA GLN A 456 6.36 14.07 19.71
C GLN A 456 6.68 15.41 19.04
N GLY A 457 5.67 16.25 18.89
CA GLY A 457 5.78 17.63 18.48
C GLY A 457 5.46 18.58 19.63
N VAL A 458 6.17 19.70 19.68
CA VAL A 458 5.81 20.86 20.48
C VAL A 458 5.24 21.90 19.52
N PRO A 459 3.92 22.03 19.37
CA PRO A 459 3.33 23.00 18.45
C PRO A 459 3.84 24.42 18.71
N GLY A 460 4.19 25.14 17.66
CA GLY A 460 4.85 26.43 17.76
C GLY A 460 5.42 26.92 16.44
N MET A 461 5.78 28.20 16.42
CA MET A 461 6.51 28.84 15.32
C MET A 461 7.98 28.98 15.74
N TYR A 462 8.87 28.47 14.89
CA TYR A 462 10.30 28.32 15.17
C TYR A 462 11.13 28.88 14.01
N GLY A 463 12.33 29.38 14.29
CA GLY A 463 13.31 29.72 13.27
C GLY A 463 14.63 28.96 13.42
N ASN A 464 15.44 29.03 12.37
CA ASN A 464 16.75 28.37 12.24
C ASN A 464 16.73 26.90 12.73
N VAL A 465 15.81 26.11 12.20
CA VAL A 465 15.54 24.75 12.66
C VAL A 465 16.39 23.75 11.88
N ALA A 466 17.33 23.08 12.55
CA ALA A 466 18.06 21.96 11.95
C ALA A 466 17.23 20.67 12.01
N LEU A 467 17.14 19.99 10.87
CA LEU A 467 16.54 18.67 10.71
C LEU A 467 17.67 17.65 10.54
N LEU A 468 17.78 16.76 11.52
CA LEU A 468 18.74 15.68 11.54
C LEU A 468 17.98 14.35 11.44
N ASP A 469 18.37 13.51 10.50
CA ASP A 469 17.67 12.26 10.18
C ASP A 469 18.63 11.07 10.24
N VAL A 470 18.17 9.93 10.78
CA VAL A 470 18.95 8.69 10.78
C VAL A 470 18.90 8.07 9.39
N SER A 471 20.07 7.73 8.83
CA SER A 471 20.20 7.04 7.54
C SER A 471 19.62 5.62 7.62
N SER A 472 18.29 5.50 7.53
CA SER A 472 17.51 4.26 7.67
C SER A 472 17.59 3.60 9.07
N MET A 473 16.78 4.07 10.02
CA MET A 473 16.82 3.58 11.42
C MET A 473 16.54 2.07 11.57
N HIS A 474 15.46 1.55 10.98
CA HIS A 474 15.06 0.15 11.20
C HIS A 474 16.08 -0.88 10.69
N PRO A 475 16.66 -0.73 9.47
CA PRO A 475 17.73 -1.62 9.02
C PRO A 475 18.94 -1.61 9.95
N HIS A 476 19.33 -0.45 10.47
CA HIS A 476 20.44 -0.35 11.41
C HIS A 476 20.12 -0.95 12.78
N SER A 477 18.87 -0.90 13.25
CA SER A 477 18.45 -1.67 14.44
C SER A 477 18.65 -3.18 14.25
N VAL A 478 18.31 -3.73 13.07
CA VAL A 478 18.52 -5.15 12.75
C VAL A 478 20.01 -5.51 12.77
N ILE A 479 20.85 -4.64 12.20
CA ILE A 479 22.31 -4.83 12.13
C ILE A 479 22.93 -4.72 13.52
N ALA A 480 22.62 -3.67 14.28
CA ALA A 480 23.20 -3.39 15.58
C ALA A 480 22.80 -4.41 16.67
N GLU A 481 21.66 -5.09 16.50
CA GLU A 481 21.23 -6.19 17.39
C GLU A 481 21.64 -7.57 16.87
N VAL A 482 22.26 -7.66 15.69
CA VAL A 482 22.56 -8.94 15.01
C VAL A 482 21.31 -9.84 14.96
N LEU A 483 20.16 -9.23 14.65
CA LEU A 483 18.84 -9.81 14.93
C LEU A 483 18.64 -11.17 14.24
N PHE A 484 19.17 -11.33 13.02
CA PHE A 484 19.01 -12.57 12.25
C PHE A 484 20.17 -13.56 12.46
N GLY A 485 21.02 -13.33 13.46
CA GLY A 485 22.29 -14.03 13.63
C GLY A 485 23.38 -13.49 12.70
N PRO A 486 24.67 -13.75 12.96
CA PRO A 486 25.78 -13.12 12.24
C PRO A 486 25.73 -13.37 10.73
N LYS A 487 25.42 -14.61 10.34
CA LYS A 487 25.35 -15.03 8.93
C LYS A 487 24.30 -14.27 8.12
N PHE A 488 23.05 -14.30 8.54
CA PHE A 488 21.96 -13.65 7.79
C PHE A 488 21.94 -12.14 7.97
N THR A 489 22.41 -11.63 9.11
CA THR A 489 22.58 -10.18 9.32
C THR A 489 23.68 -9.64 8.41
N ARG A 490 24.75 -10.40 8.14
CA ARG A 490 25.77 -10.03 7.13
C ARG A 490 25.19 -9.92 5.73
N ALA A 491 24.41 -10.91 5.28
CA ALA A 491 23.71 -10.84 3.99
C ALA A 491 22.76 -9.62 3.92
N PHE A 492 22.04 -9.32 5.00
CA PHE A 492 21.18 -8.14 5.06
C PHE A 492 21.98 -6.83 5.04
N ARG A 493 23.10 -6.75 5.77
CA ARG A 493 24.02 -5.60 5.77
C ARG A 493 24.56 -5.32 4.38
N GLU A 494 24.95 -6.34 3.62
CA GLU A 494 25.42 -6.17 2.24
C GLU A 494 24.35 -5.55 1.31
N ILE A 495 23.06 -5.83 1.53
CA ILE A 495 21.97 -5.16 0.80
C ILE A 495 21.88 -3.67 1.20
N VAL A 496 21.98 -3.38 2.50
CA VAL A 496 21.88 -2.02 3.06
C VAL A 496 23.06 -1.16 2.62
N GLU A 497 24.28 -1.63 2.83
CA GLU A 497 25.51 -0.95 2.45
C GLU A 497 25.69 -0.91 0.93
N GLY A 498 25.36 -1.99 0.23
CA GLY A 498 25.38 -2.02 -1.24
C GLY A 498 24.54 -0.91 -1.84
N ARG A 499 23.36 -0.64 -1.28
CA ARG A 499 22.53 0.50 -1.70
C ARG A 499 23.24 1.84 -1.51
N VAL A 500 23.96 2.04 -0.42
CA VAL A 500 24.72 3.27 -0.13
C VAL A 500 25.89 3.39 -1.10
N SER A 501 26.69 2.34 -1.24
CA SER A 501 27.84 2.30 -2.16
C SER A 501 27.45 2.51 -3.62
N ILE A 502 26.31 1.94 -4.08
CA ILE A 502 25.78 2.17 -5.43
C ILE A 502 25.41 3.64 -5.65
N LYS A 503 24.86 4.33 -4.65
CA LYS A 503 24.56 5.77 -4.76
C LYS A 503 25.82 6.63 -4.87
N HIS A 504 26.93 6.18 -4.27
CA HIS A 504 28.23 6.85 -4.34
C HIS A 504 29.13 6.31 -5.45
N GLU A 505 28.61 5.42 -6.31
CA GLU A 505 29.35 4.81 -7.43
C GLU A 505 30.66 4.12 -7.00
N ALA A 506 30.69 3.55 -5.79
CA ALA A 506 31.85 2.88 -5.21
C ALA A 506 31.98 1.42 -5.70
N TRP A 507 32.21 1.22 -7.00
CA TRP A 507 32.09 -0.08 -7.68
C TRP A 507 33.02 -1.18 -7.15
N ASP A 508 34.24 -0.84 -6.72
CA ASP A 508 35.21 -1.80 -6.19
C ASP A 508 34.69 -2.53 -4.94
N ILE A 509 33.88 -1.84 -4.13
CA ILE A 509 33.28 -2.38 -2.91
C ILE A 509 32.06 -3.25 -3.26
N VAL A 510 31.21 -2.80 -4.18
CA VAL A 510 29.94 -3.48 -4.49
C VAL A 510 30.16 -4.78 -5.28
N ASN A 511 31.23 -4.88 -6.07
CA ASN A 511 31.56 -6.09 -6.85
C ASN A 511 31.82 -7.34 -5.99
N THR A 512 32.09 -7.18 -4.70
CA THR A 512 32.32 -8.31 -3.77
C THR A 512 31.09 -8.65 -2.93
N MET A 513 30.06 -7.80 -2.93
CA MET A 513 28.84 -7.98 -2.13
C MET A 513 27.90 -9.03 -2.73
N LEU A 514 27.12 -9.69 -1.86
CA LEU A 514 26.18 -10.76 -2.19
C LEU A 514 26.81 -11.86 -3.05
N ASP A 515 28.02 -12.29 -2.69
CA ASP A 515 28.82 -13.27 -3.44
C ASP A 515 29.06 -12.86 -4.92
N GLY A 516 29.16 -11.55 -5.19
CA GLY A 516 29.36 -11.01 -6.53
C GLY A 516 28.12 -11.03 -7.42
N LYS A 517 26.93 -11.35 -6.87
CA LYS A 517 25.67 -11.37 -7.65
C LYS A 517 25.25 -9.98 -8.16
N LEU A 518 25.77 -8.90 -7.57
CA LEU A 518 25.52 -7.53 -8.03
C LEU A 518 26.41 -7.11 -9.22
N THR A 519 27.52 -7.79 -9.45
CA THR A 519 28.52 -7.45 -10.48
C THR A 519 27.95 -7.32 -11.90
N PRO A 520 27.07 -8.23 -12.38
CA PRO A 520 26.46 -8.09 -13.71
C PRO A 520 25.60 -6.83 -13.83
N TYR A 521 24.95 -6.40 -12.75
CA TYR A 521 24.12 -5.20 -12.73
C TYR A 521 24.94 -3.93 -12.69
N ILE A 522 26.07 -3.93 -11.99
CA ILE A 522 27.03 -2.82 -12.00
C ILE A 522 27.58 -2.64 -13.41
N GLN A 523 27.94 -3.72 -14.10
CA GLN A 523 28.41 -3.63 -15.49
C GLN A 523 27.34 -3.02 -16.40
N ARG A 524 26.06 -3.40 -16.24
CA ARG A 524 24.95 -2.77 -16.97
C ARG A 524 24.77 -1.29 -16.63
N VAL A 525 25.08 -0.86 -15.40
CA VAL A 525 25.11 0.57 -15.05
C VAL A 525 26.24 1.29 -15.79
N ILE A 526 27.44 0.69 -15.81
CA ILE A 526 28.63 1.23 -16.49
C ILE A 526 28.42 1.30 -18.01
N ASP A 527 27.80 0.27 -18.59
CA ASP A 527 27.52 0.16 -20.02
C ASP A 527 26.38 1.11 -20.47
N GLY A 528 25.68 1.74 -19.51
CA GLY A 528 24.58 2.68 -19.77
C GLY A 528 23.23 2.02 -20.02
N ASP A 529 23.11 0.70 -19.82
CA ASP A 529 21.87 -0.06 -19.98
C ASP A 529 20.85 0.22 -18.85
N MET A 530 21.32 0.68 -17.69
CA MET A 530 20.50 1.04 -16.53
C MET A 530 21.18 2.11 -15.68
N THR A 531 20.47 2.72 -14.74
CA THR A 531 21.06 3.74 -13.86
C THR A 531 21.44 3.20 -12.48
N SER A 532 22.42 3.82 -11.82
CA SER A 532 22.76 3.54 -10.42
C SER A 532 21.55 3.73 -9.48
N LYS A 533 20.67 4.69 -9.83
CA LYS A 533 19.41 4.94 -9.12
C LYS A 533 18.45 3.76 -9.20
N ASP A 534 18.32 3.10 -10.36
CA ASP A 534 17.42 1.95 -10.53
C ASP A 534 17.88 0.76 -9.67
N LEU A 535 19.18 0.48 -9.66
CA LEU A 535 19.76 -0.56 -8.82
C LEU A 535 19.61 -0.25 -7.32
N ALA A 536 19.88 0.99 -6.91
CA ALA A 536 19.69 1.42 -5.52
C ALA A 536 18.21 1.37 -5.07
N ASN A 537 17.27 1.64 -5.98
CA ASN A 537 15.84 1.49 -5.72
C ASN A 537 15.43 0.03 -5.53
N ALA A 538 16.01 -0.90 -6.29
CA ALA A 538 15.77 -2.34 -6.12
C ALA A 538 16.13 -2.80 -4.70
N LEU A 539 17.32 -2.45 -4.23
CA LEU A 539 17.75 -2.76 -2.88
C LEU A 539 16.90 -2.04 -1.83
N LYS A 540 16.49 -0.79 -2.07
CA LYS A 540 15.54 -0.06 -1.18
C LYS A 540 14.22 -0.84 -1.01
N THR A 541 13.69 -1.40 -2.09
CA THR A 541 12.45 -2.19 -2.07
C THR A 541 12.61 -3.45 -1.23
N ALA A 542 13.74 -4.16 -1.34
CA ALA A 542 14.05 -5.30 -0.48
C ALA A 542 14.19 -4.90 1.00
N ILE A 543 14.91 -3.81 1.30
CA ILE A 543 15.09 -3.30 2.67
C ILE A 543 13.74 -2.95 3.32
N ASN A 544 12.88 -2.24 2.61
CA ASN A 544 11.53 -1.90 3.09
C ASN A 544 10.65 -3.14 3.31
N SER A 545 10.83 -4.18 2.48
CA SER A 545 10.13 -5.45 2.64
C SER A 545 10.51 -6.14 3.94
N VAL A 546 11.80 -6.13 4.34
CA VAL A 546 12.25 -6.71 5.62
C VAL A 546 11.54 -6.05 6.80
N TYR A 547 11.49 -4.71 6.85
CA TYR A 547 10.80 -4.00 7.93
C TYR A 547 9.30 -4.32 7.97
N GLY A 548 8.64 -4.39 6.81
CA GLY A 548 7.25 -4.81 6.72
C GLY A 548 7.01 -6.23 7.23
N LEU A 549 7.98 -7.14 7.06
CA LEU A 549 7.88 -8.53 7.50
C LEU A 549 8.21 -8.71 9.00
N THR A 550 9.14 -7.94 9.56
CA THR A 550 9.45 -7.98 11.00
C THR A 550 8.32 -7.38 11.84
N SER A 551 7.58 -6.40 11.32
CA SER A 551 6.42 -5.76 11.96
C SER A 551 5.07 -6.45 11.67
N ALA A 552 5.03 -7.42 10.76
CA ALA A 552 3.79 -8.07 10.35
C ALA A 552 3.11 -8.84 11.50
N SER A 553 1.77 -8.82 11.56
CA SER A 553 1.01 -9.58 12.57
C SER A 553 1.00 -11.09 12.31
N PHE A 554 1.11 -11.51 11.05
CA PHE A 554 1.06 -12.91 10.62
C PHE A 554 2.42 -13.62 10.65
N ALA A 555 2.41 -14.96 10.70
CA ALA A 555 3.61 -15.78 10.70
C ALA A 555 4.35 -15.66 9.36
N ASN A 556 5.65 -15.37 9.42
CA ASN A 556 6.51 -15.21 8.25
C ASN A 556 7.98 -15.50 8.62
N PRO A 557 8.88 -15.69 7.65
CA PRO A 557 10.28 -16.04 7.89
C PRO A 557 11.09 -15.03 8.73
N PHE A 558 10.73 -13.75 8.73
CA PHE A 558 11.42 -12.71 9.50
C PHE A 558 10.85 -12.52 10.90
N LYS A 559 9.75 -13.20 11.24
CA LYS A 559 9.10 -13.09 12.54
C LYS A 559 9.45 -14.29 13.43
N ASP A 560 9.83 -13.98 14.66
CA ASP A 560 10.06 -14.95 15.72
C ASP A 560 8.99 -14.79 16.81
N PRO A 561 8.45 -15.88 17.38
CA PRO A 561 7.50 -15.81 18.49
C PRO A 561 8.01 -15.06 19.73
N ARG A 562 9.34 -14.96 19.92
CA ARG A 562 9.98 -14.20 21.00
C ARG A 562 9.91 -12.69 20.77
N ASN A 563 9.68 -12.24 19.53
CA ASN A 563 9.56 -10.83 19.19
C ASN A 563 8.16 -10.29 19.53
N ILE A 564 7.86 -10.15 20.82
CA ILE A 564 6.52 -9.76 21.28
C ILE A 564 6.27 -8.26 21.05
N ASP A 565 7.26 -7.41 21.33
CA ASP A 565 7.17 -5.94 21.24
C ASP A 565 8.12 -5.39 20.16
N ASN A 566 8.11 -5.98 18.96
CA ASN A 566 8.88 -5.56 17.78
C ASN A 566 10.22 -4.84 18.05
N ILE A 567 11.24 -5.60 18.46
CA ILE A 567 12.55 -5.08 18.88
C ILE A 567 13.18 -4.09 17.89
N VAL A 568 12.94 -4.27 16.59
CA VAL A 568 13.45 -3.42 15.50
C VAL A 568 12.94 -1.98 15.61
N ALA A 569 11.64 -1.82 15.85
CA ALA A 569 11.01 -0.51 15.99
C ALA A 569 11.28 0.09 17.37
N LYS A 570 11.17 -0.71 18.44
CA LYS A 570 11.32 -0.22 19.82
C LYS A 570 12.73 0.25 20.12
N ARG A 571 13.78 -0.45 19.68
CA ARG A 571 15.16 -0.01 19.90
C ARG A 571 15.40 1.42 19.42
N GLY A 572 14.94 1.74 18.21
CA GLY A 572 15.06 3.08 17.63
C GLY A 572 14.24 4.10 18.41
N ALA A 573 13.01 3.76 18.77
CA ALA A 573 12.13 4.64 19.54
C ALA A 573 12.68 4.97 20.94
N LEU A 574 13.22 3.97 21.65
CA LEU A 574 13.84 4.14 22.97
C LEU A 574 15.10 5.02 22.86
N PHE A 575 15.90 4.82 21.82
CA PHE A 575 17.04 5.69 21.51
C PHE A 575 16.62 7.14 21.28
N MET A 576 15.55 7.39 20.50
CA MET A 576 15.08 8.75 20.25
C MET A 576 14.62 9.47 21.53
N ILE A 577 14.07 8.74 22.51
CA ILE A 577 13.73 9.30 23.83
C ILE A 577 14.99 9.70 24.59
N ASP A 578 16.04 8.87 24.58
CA ASP A 578 17.31 9.22 25.23
C ASP A 578 17.96 10.42 24.54
N LEU A 579 18.01 10.44 23.20
CA LEU A 579 18.52 11.57 22.42
C LEU A 579 17.78 12.86 22.75
N LYS A 580 16.45 12.84 22.78
CA LYS A 580 15.62 14.00 23.15
C LYS A 580 16.04 14.57 24.50
N ASN A 581 16.11 13.70 25.51
CA ASN A 581 16.41 14.12 26.87
C ASN A 581 17.84 14.70 26.97
N GLU A 582 18.81 14.14 26.25
CA GLU A 582 20.17 14.68 26.22
C GLU A 582 20.26 16.05 25.51
N VAL A 583 19.50 16.26 24.44
CA VAL A 583 19.41 17.57 23.78
C VAL A 583 18.77 18.61 24.71
N LEU A 584 17.68 18.25 25.39
CA LEU A 584 17.02 19.11 26.38
C LEU A 584 17.94 19.45 27.57
N ASN A 585 18.70 18.47 28.08
CA ASN A 585 19.66 18.66 29.17
C ASN A 585 20.80 19.62 28.81
N ARG A 586 21.12 19.74 27.51
CA ARG A 586 22.11 20.68 26.97
C ARG A 586 21.57 22.09 26.76
N GLY A 587 20.29 22.34 27.09
CA GLY A 587 19.65 23.66 27.03
C GLY A 587 19.03 24.00 25.69
N PHE A 588 18.97 23.05 24.75
CA PHE A 588 18.32 23.24 23.45
C PHE A 588 16.85 22.83 23.51
N GLN A 589 16.01 23.45 22.69
CA GLN A 589 14.63 23.01 22.50
C GLN A 589 14.58 21.90 21.45
N VAL A 590 13.67 20.95 21.63
CA VAL A 590 13.32 19.96 20.60
C VAL A 590 11.91 20.29 20.11
N ALA A 591 11.80 20.81 18.89
CA ALA A 591 10.50 21.18 18.33
C ALA A 591 9.70 19.95 17.89
N HIS A 592 10.39 18.94 17.36
CA HIS A 592 9.73 17.76 16.82
C HIS A 592 10.67 16.56 16.77
N ILE A 593 10.18 15.40 17.18
CA ILE A 593 10.77 14.09 16.91
C ILE A 593 9.74 13.26 16.18
N LYS A 594 10.15 12.58 15.11
CA LYS A 594 9.30 11.64 14.39
C LYS A 594 10.11 10.46 13.89
N THR A 595 9.93 9.34 14.59
CA THR A 595 10.49 8.01 14.32
C THR A 595 12.02 7.99 14.24
N ASP A 596 12.61 8.55 13.19
CA ASP A 596 14.01 8.57 12.81
C ASP A 596 14.60 9.99 12.67
N SER A 597 13.76 11.02 12.80
CA SER A 597 14.18 12.42 12.66
C SER A 597 14.00 13.24 13.94
N ILE A 598 14.86 14.24 14.13
CA ILE A 598 14.78 15.26 15.18
C ILE A 598 14.93 16.66 14.58
N LYS A 599 14.10 17.60 15.04
CA LYS A 599 14.13 19.01 14.66
C LYS A 599 14.47 19.89 15.86
N ILE A 600 15.58 20.61 15.75
CA ILE A 600 16.15 21.43 16.82
C ILE A 600 16.15 22.90 16.34
N PRO A 601 15.28 23.77 16.91
CA PRO A 601 15.37 25.21 16.70
C PRO A 601 16.68 25.78 17.23
N ASP A 602 17.14 26.86 16.60
CA ASP A 602 18.36 27.58 16.98
C ASP A 602 19.58 26.65 17.15
N ALA A 603 19.65 25.60 16.34
CA ALA A 603 20.71 24.60 16.45
C ALA A 603 22.08 25.18 16.09
N THR A 604 23.05 24.99 16.97
CA THR A 604 24.46 25.32 16.72
C THR A 604 25.21 24.14 16.08
N PRO A 605 26.37 24.36 15.45
CA PRO A 605 27.20 23.27 14.93
C PRO A 605 27.57 22.22 16.00
N GLU A 606 27.74 22.63 17.27
CA GLU A 606 28.12 21.74 18.36
C GLU A 606 27.00 20.77 18.74
N ILE A 607 25.73 21.21 18.76
CA ILE A 607 24.62 20.31 19.05
C ILE A 607 24.36 19.35 17.88
N ILE A 608 24.56 19.81 16.64
CA ILE A 608 24.47 18.95 15.45
C ILE A 608 25.52 17.84 15.52
N GLN A 609 26.77 18.20 15.82
CA GLN A 609 27.84 17.21 15.98
C GLN A 609 27.56 16.25 17.13
N PHE A 610 27.06 16.75 18.26
CA PHE A 610 26.67 15.90 19.38
C PHE A 610 25.62 14.86 18.98
N VAL A 611 24.58 15.25 18.24
CA VAL A 611 23.53 14.32 17.79
C VAL A 611 24.13 13.24 16.89
N MET A 612 25.05 13.61 15.99
CA MET A 612 25.75 12.67 15.12
C MET A 612 26.58 11.66 15.93
N ASP A 613 27.45 12.14 16.82
CA ASP A 613 28.31 11.31 17.66
C ASP A 613 27.49 10.41 18.60
N PHE A 614 26.40 10.95 19.16
CA PHE A 614 25.50 10.21 20.03
C PHE A 614 24.78 9.08 19.29
N GLY A 615 24.35 9.33 18.04
CA GLY A 615 23.79 8.29 17.18
C GLY A 615 24.78 7.15 16.93
N GLU A 616 26.03 7.46 16.58
CA GLU A 616 27.05 6.46 16.24
C GLU A 616 27.32 5.52 17.43
N ARG A 617 27.28 6.05 18.66
CA ARG A 617 27.38 5.26 19.89
C ARG A 617 26.27 4.23 20.07
N TYR A 618 25.11 4.43 19.44
CA TYR A 618 24.01 3.46 19.42
C TYR A 618 23.92 2.66 18.11
N GLY A 619 24.89 2.82 17.21
CA GLY A 619 24.89 2.16 15.89
C GLY A 619 23.98 2.82 14.86
N TYR A 620 23.65 4.10 15.04
CA TYR A 620 22.84 4.90 14.11
C TYR A 620 23.68 6.03 13.49
N THR A 621 23.63 6.17 12.17
CA THR A 621 24.31 7.27 11.47
C THR A 621 23.32 8.37 11.16
N PHE A 622 23.55 9.57 11.69
CA PHE A 622 22.74 10.76 11.36
C PHE A 622 23.30 11.52 10.17
N GLU A 623 22.40 12.10 9.39
CA GLU A 623 22.69 13.04 8.32
C GLU A 623 22.01 14.38 8.62
N HIS A 624 22.69 15.49 8.28
CA HIS A 624 22.06 16.81 8.30
C HIS A 624 21.24 16.98 7.02
N GLU A 625 19.97 16.61 7.10
CA GLU A 625 19.06 16.58 5.96
C GLU A 625 18.72 17.99 5.49
N ALA A 626 18.29 18.86 6.41
CA ALA A 626 17.90 20.22 6.08
C ALA A 626 18.10 21.21 7.23
N THR A 627 18.22 22.49 6.89
CA THR A 627 17.97 23.60 7.82
C THR A 627 16.80 24.43 7.29
N TYR A 628 15.79 24.66 8.12
CA TYR A 628 14.69 25.57 7.82
C TYR A 628 15.00 26.96 8.37
N ASP A 629 14.74 27.99 7.56
CA ASP A 629 14.78 29.37 8.03
C ASP A 629 13.69 29.60 9.06
N ARG A 630 12.47 29.14 8.75
CA ARG A 630 11.29 29.19 9.61
C ARG A 630 10.42 27.96 9.44
N MET A 631 9.77 27.54 10.51
CA MET A 631 8.87 26.40 10.55
C MET A 631 7.73 26.66 11.53
N THR A 632 6.50 26.41 11.10
CA THR A 632 5.34 26.31 11.99
C THR A 632 4.92 24.85 12.11
N LEU A 633 4.94 24.33 13.33
CA LEU A 633 4.47 22.99 13.69
C LEU A 633 3.10 23.09 14.35
N VAL A 634 2.11 22.38 13.82
CA VAL A 634 0.72 22.41 14.33
C VAL A 634 0.45 21.24 15.28
N ASN A 635 1.01 20.06 14.98
CA ASN A 635 0.90 18.84 15.78
C ASN A 635 2.03 17.87 15.39
N ASP A 636 2.01 16.65 15.92
CA ASP A 636 3.01 15.59 15.68
C ASP A 636 3.18 15.14 14.22
N ALA A 637 2.36 15.64 13.29
CA ALA A 637 2.41 15.25 11.88
C ALA A 637 2.38 16.42 10.91
N VAL A 638 1.78 17.56 11.28
CA VAL A 638 1.46 18.65 10.36
C VAL A 638 2.37 19.84 10.60
N TYR A 639 3.12 20.24 9.57
CA TYR A 639 3.99 21.42 9.62
C TYR A 639 4.15 22.06 8.24
N ILE A 640 4.54 23.33 8.23
CA ILE A 640 4.94 24.12 7.06
C ILE A 640 6.29 24.77 7.37
N ALA A 641 7.23 24.75 6.43
CA ALA A 641 8.56 25.31 6.61
C ALA A 641 9.13 25.92 5.32
N LYS A 642 9.99 26.92 5.45
CA LYS A 642 10.81 27.48 4.36
C LYS A 642 12.24 27.00 4.53
N TYR A 643 12.82 26.37 3.51
CA TYR A 643 14.23 25.98 3.52
C TYR A 643 15.11 27.22 3.57
N LYS A 644 16.14 27.19 4.41
CA LYS A 644 17.16 28.24 4.45
C LYS A 644 17.97 28.24 3.15
N ASP A 645 18.47 29.39 2.74
CA ASP A 645 19.28 29.50 1.53
C ASP A 645 20.59 28.72 1.64
N ALA A 646 21.05 28.20 0.50
CA ALA A 646 22.18 27.29 0.44
C ALA A 646 23.49 28.01 0.83
N GLU A 647 23.64 29.25 0.40
CA GLU A 647 24.74 30.15 0.71
C GLU A 647 24.82 30.45 2.21
N ASP A 648 23.68 30.73 2.84
CA ASP A 648 23.59 30.98 4.28
C ASP A 648 23.95 29.73 5.09
N CYS A 649 23.49 28.55 4.66
CA CYS A 649 23.87 27.29 5.28
C CYS A 649 25.39 27.06 5.20
N LYS A 650 25.99 27.35 4.04
CA LYS A 650 27.44 27.24 3.86
C LYS A 650 28.20 28.20 4.78
N ALA A 651 27.68 29.41 4.98
CA ALA A 651 28.26 30.37 5.90
C ALA A 651 28.13 29.93 7.37
N LEU A 652 26.99 29.36 7.76
CA LEU A 652 26.74 28.91 9.14
C LEU A 652 27.56 27.66 9.52
N TYR A 653 27.58 26.65 8.65
CA TYR A 653 28.09 25.32 8.98
C TYR A 653 29.41 24.96 8.29
N GLY A 654 29.84 25.73 7.29
CA GLY A 654 30.95 25.38 6.40
C GLY A 654 30.60 24.34 5.33
N TYR A 655 29.38 23.80 5.35
CA TYR A 655 28.84 22.87 4.34
C TYR A 655 27.34 23.16 4.10
N ILE A 656 26.78 22.58 3.03
CA ILE A 656 25.38 22.75 2.67
C ILE A 656 24.62 21.46 3.00
N PRO A 657 23.58 21.50 3.86
CA PRO A 657 22.71 20.36 4.12
C PRO A 657 22.07 19.79 2.85
N GLY A 658 21.71 18.50 2.88
CA GLY A 658 21.33 17.73 1.68
C GLY A 658 20.22 18.37 0.85
N ASP A 659 19.10 18.70 1.46
CA ASP A 659 17.92 19.25 0.79
C ASP A 659 18.08 20.73 0.43
N ASN A 660 18.80 21.51 1.25
CA ASN A 660 19.05 22.93 0.99
C ASN A 660 19.79 23.14 -0.33
N LYS A 661 20.62 22.18 -0.76
CA LYS A 661 21.30 22.23 -2.06
C LYS A 661 20.35 22.30 -3.26
N LYS A 662 19.14 21.74 -3.15
CA LYS A 662 18.14 21.71 -4.25
C LYS A 662 16.95 22.63 -4.00
N ASN A 663 16.65 22.85 -2.73
CA ASN A 663 15.41 23.47 -2.28
C ASN A 663 15.62 24.76 -1.48
N GLY A 664 16.84 25.31 -1.41
CA GLY A 664 17.10 26.60 -0.75
C GLY A 664 16.08 27.67 -1.15
N GLY A 665 15.53 28.37 -0.16
CA GLY A 665 14.51 29.41 -0.31
C GLY A 665 13.08 28.91 -0.58
N LYS A 666 12.87 27.61 -0.85
CA LYS A 666 11.56 27.06 -1.18
C LYS A 666 10.76 26.64 0.05
N TRP A 667 9.44 26.59 -0.11
CA TRP A 667 8.52 26.10 0.91
C TRP A 667 8.32 24.59 0.84
N THR A 668 8.05 23.97 1.98
CA THR A 668 7.68 22.56 2.11
C THR A 668 6.61 22.36 3.17
N ALA A 669 5.65 21.47 2.90
CA ALA A 669 4.49 21.24 3.73
C ALA A 669 4.26 19.74 3.98
N THR A 670 3.92 19.40 5.22
CA THR A 670 3.44 18.08 5.61
C THR A 670 2.05 18.20 6.22
N GLY A 671 1.13 17.32 5.80
CA GLY A 671 -0.26 17.31 6.24
C GLY A 671 -1.20 17.87 5.18
N THR A 672 -2.39 17.27 5.07
CA THR A 672 -3.35 17.58 4.00
C THR A 672 -3.77 19.05 3.98
N GLN A 673 -3.88 19.71 5.13
CA GLN A 673 -4.29 21.12 5.21
C GLN A 673 -3.39 22.06 4.38
N PHE A 674 -2.07 21.88 4.46
CA PHE A 674 -1.10 22.73 3.77
C PHE A 674 -0.63 22.15 2.43
N GLN A 675 -0.94 20.88 2.13
CA GLN A 675 -0.59 20.20 0.88
C GLN A 675 -1.62 20.40 -0.24
N ILE A 676 -2.79 20.98 0.05
CA ILE A 676 -3.77 21.33 -0.99
C ILE A 676 -3.08 22.33 -1.94
N PRO A 677 -2.92 21.99 -3.24
CA PRO A 677 -2.11 22.80 -4.15
C PRO A 677 -2.55 24.27 -4.22
N TYR A 678 -3.86 24.52 -4.24
CA TYR A 678 -4.40 25.88 -4.20
C TYR A 678 -3.94 26.66 -2.96
N VAL A 679 -4.06 26.06 -1.76
CA VAL A 679 -3.65 26.70 -0.48
C VAL A 679 -2.15 26.95 -0.47
N PHE A 680 -1.36 25.95 -0.89
CA PHE A 680 0.08 26.03 -0.90
C PHE A 680 0.61 27.13 -1.83
N LYS A 681 0.05 27.21 -3.05
CA LYS A 681 0.42 28.21 -4.05
C LYS A 681 0.00 29.61 -3.65
N LYS A 682 -1.22 29.76 -3.11
CA LYS A 682 -1.75 31.06 -2.74
C LYS A 682 -1.06 31.67 -1.53
N LEU A 683 -0.66 30.87 -0.54
CA LEU A 683 -0.06 31.37 0.71
C LEU A 683 1.48 31.38 0.71
N PHE A 684 2.13 30.48 -0.02
CA PHE A 684 3.57 30.24 0.18
C PHE A 684 4.39 30.32 -1.10
N SER A 685 4.07 29.52 -2.13
CA SER A 685 4.95 29.45 -3.31
C SER A 685 4.72 30.56 -4.35
N GLY A 686 3.53 31.17 -4.38
CA GLY A 686 3.17 32.21 -5.34
C GLY A 686 3.07 31.73 -6.80
N GLU A 687 3.11 30.41 -7.06
CA GLU A 687 2.95 29.86 -8.40
C GLU A 687 1.54 30.09 -8.95
N GLU A 688 1.42 30.16 -10.28
CA GLU A 688 0.11 30.27 -10.94
C GLU A 688 -0.77 29.03 -10.65
N ILE A 689 -2.05 29.28 -10.37
CA ILE A 689 -3.04 28.26 -10.04
C ILE A 689 -3.60 27.70 -11.34
N ALA A 690 -3.35 26.42 -11.59
CA ALA A 690 -3.87 25.67 -12.72
C ALA A 690 -5.19 24.96 -12.38
N PHE A 691 -5.89 24.46 -13.40
CA PHE A 691 -7.12 23.69 -13.21
C PHE A 691 -6.90 22.47 -12.31
N GLU A 692 -5.78 21.75 -12.50
CA GLU A 692 -5.45 20.57 -11.71
C GLU A 692 -5.26 20.86 -10.22
N ASP A 693 -4.90 22.10 -9.86
CA ASP A 693 -4.78 22.55 -8.46
C ASP A 693 -6.15 22.75 -7.79
N MET A 694 -7.22 22.80 -8.59
CA MET A 694 -8.62 22.92 -8.18
C MET A 694 -9.39 21.60 -8.33
N CYS A 695 -8.67 20.48 -8.43
CA CYS A 695 -9.21 19.13 -8.55
C CYS A 695 -8.92 18.32 -7.27
N GLU A 696 -9.97 18.00 -6.52
CA GLU A 696 -9.89 17.31 -5.23
C GLU A 696 -10.13 15.81 -5.38
N THR A 697 -9.15 15.00 -4.97
CA THR A 697 -9.36 13.54 -4.89
C THR A 697 -10.12 13.20 -3.62
N LYS A 698 -11.32 12.62 -3.74
CA LYS A 698 -12.11 12.14 -2.61
C LYS A 698 -12.18 10.61 -2.65
N SER A 699 -11.96 9.97 -1.50
CA SER A 699 -11.99 8.51 -1.36
C SER A 699 -12.71 8.07 -0.10
N VAL A 700 -13.48 6.98 -0.18
CA VAL A 700 -14.20 6.37 0.95
C VAL A 700 -14.03 4.85 0.95
N SER A 701 -14.24 4.22 2.10
CA SER A 701 -14.20 2.76 2.24
C SER A 701 -15.45 2.07 1.66
N SER A 702 -16.58 2.76 1.66
CA SER A 702 -17.87 2.29 1.14
C SER A 702 -18.04 2.68 -0.34
N SER A 703 -18.94 3.60 -0.65
CA SER A 703 -19.32 4.04 -1.99
C SER A 703 -19.65 5.54 -1.97
N LEU A 704 -19.25 6.26 -3.01
CA LEU A 704 -19.54 7.66 -3.30
C LEU A 704 -20.74 7.77 -4.23
N TYR A 705 -21.55 8.79 -3.98
CA TYR A 705 -22.71 9.15 -4.78
C TYR A 705 -22.75 10.67 -4.98
N LEU A 706 -23.21 11.11 -6.15
CA LEU A 706 -23.57 12.49 -6.40
C LEU A 706 -25.09 12.62 -6.33
N ASP A 707 -25.59 13.40 -5.37
CA ASP A 707 -27.01 13.72 -5.26
C ASP A 707 -27.33 14.95 -6.13
N LEU A 708 -27.89 14.70 -7.32
CA LEU A 708 -28.27 15.72 -8.30
C LEU A 708 -29.64 16.32 -7.98
N ASN A 709 -29.75 16.93 -6.80
CA ASN A 709 -31.01 17.45 -6.26
C ASN A 709 -31.31 18.93 -6.59
N GLU A 710 -30.50 19.58 -7.43
CA GLU A 710 -30.59 21.02 -7.68
C GLU A 710 -31.96 21.48 -8.21
N THR A 711 -32.63 20.63 -8.99
CA THR A 711 -33.96 20.90 -9.57
C THR A 711 -35.10 20.17 -8.85
N LEU A 712 -34.80 19.50 -7.73
CA LEU A 712 -35.75 18.68 -6.98
C LEU A 712 -36.34 19.45 -5.79
N PRO A 713 -37.52 19.05 -5.27
CA PRO A 713 -38.12 19.68 -4.10
C PRO A 713 -37.23 19.53 -2.85
N ASP A 714 -37.11 20.60 -2.08
CA ASP A 714 -36.41 20.59 -0.79
C ASP A 714 -37.19 19.74 0.24
N VAL A 715 -36.57 18.65 0.68
CA VAL A 715 -37.12 17.68 1.65
C VAL A 715 -36.45 17.79 3.03
N SER A 716 -35.70 18.86 3.28
CA SER A 716 -34.93 19.04 4.53
C SER A 716 -35.79 19.03 5.79
N LYS A 717 -37.09 19.36 5.69
CA LYS A 717 -38.02 19.32 6.83
C LYS A 717 -38.42 17.88 7.15
N GLU A 718 -38.79 17.14 6.13
CA GLU A 718 -39.16 15.73 6.20
C GLU A 718 -37.99 14.87 6.67
N GLU A 719 -36.76 15.17 6.24
CA GLU A 719 -35.54 14.52 6.75
C GLU A 719 -35.31 14.76 8.24
N LYS A 720 -35.55 16.00 8.73
CA LYS A 720 -35.44 16.33 10.15
C LYS A 720 -36.52 15.62 10.98
N GLU A 721 -37.74 15.53 10.45
CA GLU A 721 -38.85 14.79 11.09
C GLU A 721 -38.54 13.29 11.16
N PHE A 722 -38.00 12.71 10.09
CA PHE A 722 -37.57 11.32 10.06
C PHE A 722 -36.41 11.05 11.04
N ALA A 723 -35.39 11.91 11.08
CA ALA A 723 -34.26 11.78 12.01
C ALA A 723 -34.71 11.90 13.47
N LYS A 724 -35.68 12.77 13.75
CA LYS A 724 -36.30 12.89 15.08
C LYS A 724 -37.07 11.63 15.45
N ALA A 725 -37.93 11.13 14.55
CA ALA A 725 -38.66 9.88 14.76
C ALA A 725 -37.71 8.70 15.00
N GLU A 726 -36.61 8.60 14.26
CA GLU A 726 -35.58 7.57 14.48
C GLU A 726 -34.88 7.72 15.85
N SER A 727 -34.56 8.95 16.26
CA SER A 727 -33.98 9.20 17.58
C SER A 727 -34.93 8.81 18.70
N ASP A 728 -36.20 9.17 18.56
CA ASP A 728 -37.25 8.87 19.54
C ASP A 728 -37.52 7.36 19.61
N TYR A 729 -37.47 6.66 18.48
CA TYR A 729 -37.56 5.20 18.42
C TYR A 729 -36.39 4.52 19.15
N ARG A 730 -35.15 4.94 18.87
CA ARG A 730 -33.96 4.41 19.55
C ARG A 730 -33.95 4.66 21.06
N LYS A 731 -34.63 5.72 21.51
CA LYS A 731 -34.82 6.06 22.93
C LYS A 731 -36.03 5.35 23.57
N GLY A 732 -36.80 4.57 22.80
CA GLY A 732 -38.00 3.89 23.27
C GLY A 732 -39.20 4.82 23.52
N LEU A 733 -39.19 6.04 22.96
CA LEU A 733 -40.25 7.04 23.13
C LEU A 733 -41.44 6.80 22.20
N ILE A 734 -41.24 6.06 21.10
CA ILE A 734 -42.28 5.67 20.15
C ILE A 734 -42.23 4.17 19.88
N SER A 735 -43.38 3.56 19.60
CA SER A 735 -43.50 2.12 19.30
C SER A 735 -43.13 1.79 17.86
N ASP A 736 -42.76 0.53 17.61
CA ASP A 736 -42.44 -0.01 16.27
C ASP A 736 -43.52 0.34 15.24
N ILE A 737 -44.80 0.20 15.62
CA ILE A 737 -45.96 0.50 14.75
C ILE A 737 -46.00 1.98 14.36
N THR A 738 -45.69 2.87 15.30
CA THR A 738 -45.70 4.33 15.07
C THR A 738 -44.51 4.74 14.19
N PHE A 739 -43.36 4.12 14.42
CA PHE A 739 -42.15 4.34 13.63
C PHE A 739 -42.33 3.83 12.18
N GLU A 740 -42.88 2.62 11.99
CA GLU A 740 -43.16 2.06 10.66
C GLU A 740 -44.15 2.91 9.86
N SER A 741 -45.24 3.38 10.49
CA SER A 741 -46.20 4.29 9.84
C SER A 741 -45.54 5.60 9.41
N THR A 742 -44.68 6.16 10.25
CA THR A 742 -43.94 7.38 9.95
C THR A 742 -42.94 7.16 8.80
N CYS A 743 -42.29 6.00 8.77
CA CYS A 743 -41.39 5.61 7.68
C CYS A 743 -42.14 5.46 6.34
N GLN A 744 -43.31 4.83 6.34
CA GLN A 744 -44.14 4.67 5.14
C GLN A 744 -44.62 6.01 4.58
N GLU A 745 -44.86 7.01 5.42
CA GLU A 745 -45.27 8.34 4.99
C GLU A 745 -44.09 9.20 4.52
N LEU A 746 -42.99 9.23 5.27
CA LEU A 746 -41.88 10.15 5.02
C LEU A 746 -40.91 9.64 3.96
N ASN A 747 -40.60 8.33 3.88
CA ASN A 747 -39.63 7.81 2.92
C ASN A 747 -39.96 8.13 1.46
N PRO A 748 -41.21 7.98 0.98
CA PRO A 748 -41.56 8.35 -0.40
C PRO A 748 -41.51 9.87 -0.66
N LYS A 749 -41.70 10.71 0.37
CA LYS A 749 -41.59 12.17 0.24
C LYS A 749 -40.11 12.57 0.15
N ILE A 750 -39.27 12.04 1.03
CA ILE A 750 -37.82 12.26 1.03
C ILE A 750 -37.21 11.80 -0.29
N ALA A 751 -37.57 10.61 -0.78
CA ALA A 751 -37.04 10.07 -2.04
C ALA A 751 -37.29 10.98 -3.27
N LYS A 752 -38.32 11.82 -3.27
CA LYS A 752 -38.59 12.77 -4.36
C LYS A 752 -37.62 13.95 -4.40
N GLY A 753 -36.95 14.24 -3.28
CA GLY A 753 -35.99 15.34 -3.17
C GLY A 753 -34.55 14.95 -3.54
N HIS A 754 -34.27 13.68 -3.84
CA HIS A 754 -32.92 13.21 -4.12
C HIS A 754 -32.82 12.46 -5.45
N ASN A 755 -31.65 12.56 -6.07
CA ASN A 755 -31.27 11.81 -7.26
C ASN A 755 -29.82 11.35 -7.11
N TYR A 756 -29.63 10.30 -6.33
CA TYR A 756 -28.33 9.71 -6.08
C TYR A 756 -27.81 8.98 -7.31
N ARG A 757 -26.71 9.48 -7.87
CA ARG A 757 -25.93 8.79 -8.90
C ARG A 757 -24.71 8.14 -8.28
N PHE A 758 -24.58 6.83 -8.44
CA PHE A 758 -23.40 6.11 -8.01
C PHE A 758 -22.17 6.58 -8.79
N VAL A 759 -21.08 6.87 -8.08
CA VAL A 759 -19.79 7.23 -8.68
C VAL A 759 -18.82 6.07 -8.53
N GLY A 760 -18.47 5.68 -7.30
CA GLY A 760 -17.44 4.66 -7.07
C GLY A 760 -16.85 4.76 -5.67
N LYS A 761 -15.63 4.26 -5.43
CA LYS A 761 -14.95 4.42 -4.10
C LYS A 761 -14.00 5.61 -4.02
N VAL A 762 -13.48 6.01 -5.17
CA VAL A 762 -12.48 7.07 -5.34
C VAL A 762 -12.84 7.82 -6.60
N GLY A 763 -12.78 9.15 -6.57
CA GLY A 763 -12.94 9.99 -7.75
C GLY A 763 -12.24 11.34 -7.57
N GLN A 764 -12.06 12.06 -8.66
CA GLN A 764 -11.52 13.43 -8.65
C GLN A 764 -12.66 14.41 -8.98
N PHE A 765 -12.83 15.44 -8.16
CA PHE A 765 -13.98 16.33 -8.23
C PHE A 765 -13.56 17.80 -8.10
N CYS A 766 -14.33 18.69 -8.70
CA CYS A 766 -14.22 20.14 -8.51
C CYS A 766 -15.46 20.64 -7.75
N PRO A 767 -15.29 21.57 -6.78
CA PRO A 767 -16.41 22.29 -6.20
C PRO A 767 -16.99 23.24 -7.24
N MET A 768 -18.30 23.24 -7.43
CA MET A 768 -19.01 23.99 -8.48
C MET A 768 -20.07 24.89 -7.88
N LYS A 769 -20.28 26.05 -8.52
CA LYS A 769 -21.37 26.98 -8.23
C LYS A 769 -22.72 26.37 -8.57
N GLU A 770 -23.77 26.88 -7.92
CA GLU A 770 -25.14 26.57 -8.28
C GLU A 770 -25.45 26.99 -9.74
N GLY A 771 -26.29 26.22 -10.41
CA GLY A 771 -26.68 26.39 -11.81
C GLY A 771 -25.83 25.62 -12.81
N TYR A 772 -24.72 25.00 -12.40
CA TYR A 772 -23.82 24.26 -13.29
C TYR A 772 -24.15 22.76 -13.40
N GLY A 773 -25.21 22.27 -12.72
CA GLY A 773 -25.65 20.87 -12.77
C GLY A 773 -24.81 19.94 -11.88
N ALA A 774 -24.28 20.46 -10.78
CA ALA A 774 -23.44 19.74 -9.83
C ALA A 774 -24.26 19.16 -8.66
N GLY A 775 -23.76 18.06 -8.08
CA GLY A 775 -24.46 17.31 -7.02
C GLY A 775 -23.85 17.48 -5.64
N LEU A 776 -24.59 17.15 -4.58
CA LEU A 776 -23.97 16.98 -3.26
C LEU A 776 -23.16 15.68 -3.26
N LEU A 777 -21.88 15.74 -2.89
CA LEU A 777 -21.03 14.56 -2.82
C LEU A 777 -21.26 13.81 -1.50
N MET A 778 -21.84 12.62 -1.62
CA MET A 778 -22.29 11.78 -0.52
C MET A 778 -21.52 10.47 -0.48
N ARG A 779 -21.43 9.86 0.70
CA ARG A 779 -20.99 8.49 0.94
C ARG A 779 -22.16 7.68 1.48
N GLU A 780 -22.30 6.45 1.01
CA GLU A 780 -23.30 5.51 1.52
C GLU A 780 -22.72 4.69 2.67
N LYS A 781 -23.51 4.48 3.72
CA LYS A 781 -23.20 3.56 4.81
C LYS A 781 -24.51 3.02 5.39
N ASP A 782 -24.68 1.70 5.34
CA ASP A 782 -25.84 0.99 5.89
C ASP A 782 -27.17 1.48 5.28
N GLY A 783 -27.18 1.78 3.97
CA GLY A 783 -28.33 2.30 3.23
C GLY A 783 -28.61 3.79 3.45
N LYS A 784 -27.72 4.51 4.16
CA LYS A 784 -27.85 5.95 4.43
C LYS A 784 -26.75 6.76 3.78
N TYR A 785 -27.10 7.97 3.33
CA TYR A 785 -26.20 8.89 2.67
C TYR A 785 -25.72 9.98 3.63
N TYR A 786 -24.41 10.22 3.65
CA TYR A 786 -23.78 11.27 4.44
C TYR A 786 -22.85 12.08 3.55
N ALA A 787 -22.63 13.37 3.81
CA ALA A 787 -21.62 14.12 3.08
C ALA A 787 -20.25 13.40 3.15
N ALA A 788 -19.55 13.31 2.01
CA ALA A 788 -18.18 12.86 1.97
C ALA A 788 -17.29 13.82 2.80
N THR A 789 -16.15 13.31 3.29
CA THR A 789 -15.25 14.10 4.13
C THR A 789 -14.77 15.35 3.37
N GLY A 790 -15.01 16.53 3.94
CA GLY A 790 -14.65 17.81 3.32
C GLY A 790 -15.55 18.27 2.16
N SER A 791 -16.63 17.54 1.82
CA SER A 791 -17.54 17.96 0.73
C SER A 791 -18.71 18.83 1.19
N LYS A 792 -18.97 18.88 2.51
CA LYS A 792 -20.16 19.49 3.08
C LYS A 792 -20.26 20.98 2.77
N GLY A 793 -21.44 21.39 2.28
CA GLY A 793 -21.75 22.80 2.01
C GLY A 793 -21.44 23.25 0.58
N TYR A 794 -20.88 22.37 -0.25
CA TYR A 794 -20.54 22.66 -1.64
C TYR A 794 -21.14 21.60 -2.57
N ARG A 795 -21.44 21.99 -3.81
CA ARG A 795 -21.79 21.06 -4.89
C ARG A 795 -20.52 20.64 -5.63
N TRP A 796 -20.51 19.42 -6.13
CA TRP A 796 -19.34 18.79 -6.73
C TRP A 796 -19.70 18.20 -8.09
N MET A 797 -18.73 18.25 -9.00
CA MET A 797 -18.78 17.61 -10.31
C MET A 797 -17.45 16.89 -10.54
N GLU A 798 -17.47 15.77 -11.26
CA GLU A 798 -16.25 15.06 -11.64
C GLU A 798 -15.37 15.97 -12.51
N SER A 799 -14.06 16.01 -12.24
CA SER A 799 -13.13 16.96 -12.89
C SER A 799 -13.08 16.77 -14.41
N GLU A 800 -13.18 15.54 -14.89
CA GLU A 800 -13.23 15.24 -16.32
C GLU A 800 -14.47 15.82 -16.98
N MET A 801 -15.65 15.70 -16.35
CA MET A 801 -16.87 16.32 -16.84
C MET A 801 -16.77 17.85 -16.89
N VAL A 802 -16.10 18.47 -15.91
CA VAL A 802 -15.89 19.93 -15.91
C VAL A 802 -15.07 20.34 -17.13
N LYS A 803 -14.01 19.58 -17.45
CA LYS A 803 -13.11 19.84 -18.58
C LYS A 803 -13.76 19.54 -19.93
N GLU A 804 -14.45 18.41 -20.07
CA GLU A 804 -15.12 18.02 -21.32
C GLU A 804 -16.27 18.96 -21.69
N LEU A 805 -16.99 19.46 -20.68
CA LEU A 805 -18.12 20.37 -20.88
C LEU A 805 -17.69 21.85 -20.93
N GLY A 806 -16.40 22.16 -20.73
CA GLY A 806 -15.88 23.52 -20.70
C GLY A 806 -16.51 24.39 -19.61
N LYS A 807 -16.68 23.82 -18.40
CA LYS A 807 -17.34 24.45 -17.24
C LYS A 807 -16.36 24.98 -16.19
N GLU A 808 -15.10 25.22 -16.55
CA GLU A 808 -14.06 25.64 -15.60
C GLU A 808 -14.38 26.99 -14.92
N ASP A 809 -15.14 27.85 -15.59
CA ASP A 809 -15.65 29.13 -15.04
C ASP A 809 -16.63 28.95 -13.87
N GLY A 810 -17.27 27.78 -13.82
CA GLY A 810 -18.24 27.39 -12.80
C GLY A 810 -17.63 26.92 -11.50
N ILE A 811 -16.30 26.80 -11.38
CA ILE A 811 -15.64 26.36 -10.16
C ILE A 811 -15.92 27.36 -9.02
N ASP A 812 -16.30 26.84 -7.86
CA ASP A 812 -16.57 27.64 -6.67
C ASP A 812 -15.28 27.87 -5.87
N HIS A 813 -14.69 29.04 -6.05
CA HIS A 813 -13.45 29.43 -5.36
C HIS A 813 -13.64 29.63 -3.85
N SER A 814 -14.87 29.85 -3.37
CA SER A 814 -15.14 30.08 -1.94
C SER A 814 -14.83 28.86 -1.08
N TYR A 815 -14.82 27.66 -1.67
CA TYR A 815 -14.32 26.45 -1.02
C TYR A 815 -12.84 26.59 -0.67
N TYR A 816 -12.03 27.03 -1.62
CA TYR A 816 -10.59 27.17 -1.45
C TYR A 816 -10.22 28.38 -0.60
N ASP A 817 -10.94 29.50 -0.74
CA ASP A 817 -10.73 30.69 0.10
C ASP A 817 -10.97 30.36 1.58
N LYS A 818 -11.99 29.55 1.89
CA LYS A 818 -12.23 29.08 3.25
C LYS A 818 -11.08 28.21 3.78
N LEU A 819 -10.50 27.34 2.96
CA LEU A 819 -9.35 26.51 3.35
C LEU A 819 -8.10 27.37 3.59
N VAL A 820 -7.92 28.44 2.81
CA VAL A 820 -6.87 29.44 2.99
C VAL A 820 -7.05 30.17 4.32
N ASP A 821 -8.25 30.66 4.61
CA ASP A 821 -8.56 31.33 5.89
C ASP A 821 -8.34 30.39 7.09
N GLU A 822 -8.72 29.12 6.97
CA GLU A 822 -8.47 28.11 7.99
C GLU A 822 -6.97 27.86 8.19
N ALA A 823 -6.18 27.79 7.12
CA ALA A 823 -4.72 27.65 7.18
C ALA A 823 -4.04 28.85 7.86
N VAL A 824 -4.41 30.07 7.48
CA VAL A 824 -3.91 31.32 8.09
C VAL A 824 -4.26 31.34 9.58
N LYS A 825 -5.51 31.02 9.92
CA LYS A 825 -5.98 30.97 11.32
C LYS A 825 -5.23 29.92 12.14
N THR A 826 -4.89 28.77 11.55
CA THR A 826 -4.10 27.74 12.23
C THR A 826 -2.68 28.22 12.51
N ILE A 827 -2.00 28.87 11.56
CA ILE A 827 -0.64 29.39 11.75
C ILE A 827 -0.63 30.55 12.76
N SER A 828 -1.61 31.45 12.66
CA SER A 828 -1.76 32.62 13.53
C SER A 828 -1.98 32.27 15.02
N GLN A 829 -2.28 31.01 15.35
CA GLN A 829 -2.35 30.55 16.74
C GLN A 829 -0.97 30.43 17.40
N TYR A 830 0.09 30.31 16.60
CA TYR A 830 1.44 29.98 17.07
C TYR A 830 2.45 31.12 16.88
N GLY A 831 2.09 32.17 16.13
CA GLY A 831 2.94 33.33 15.88
C GLY A 831 2.32 34.26 14.84
N ASP A 832 3.09 35.26 14.41
CA ASP A 832 2.65 36.21 13.39
C ASP A 832 2.72 35.58 11.99
N PHE A 833 1.56 35.49 11.33
CA PHE A 833 1.45 34.96 9.98
C PHE A 833 2.13 35.85 8.94
N GLU A 834 2.00 37.18 9.08
CA GLU A 834 2.55 38.13 8.09
C GLU A 834 4.07 38.05 8.08
N TRP A 835 4.69 38.04 9.27
CA TRP A 835 6.11 37.75 9.41
C TRP A 835 6.44 36.38 8.79
N PHE A 836 5.67 35.33 9.10
CA PHE A 836 5.98 33.98 8.66
C PHE A 836 6.08 33.86 7.12
N VAL A 837 5.19 34.50 6.36
CA VAL A 837 5.21 34.44 4.88
C VAL A 837 6.06 35.54 4.23
N SER A 838 6.53 36.53 4.99
CA SER A 838 7.41 37.60 4.51
C SER A 838 8.85 37.12 4.21
N ASP A 839 9.64 38.03 3.64
CA ASP A 839 11.09 37.89 3.53
C ASP A 839 11.85 38.59 4.69
N ASP A 840 11.14 39.00 5.75
CA ASP A 840 11.76 39.62 6.92
C ASP A 840 12.67 38.61 7.64
N PRO A 841 13.84 39.04 8.14
CA PRO A 841 14.80 38.13 8.77
C PRO A 841 14.26 37.60 10.10
N TYR A 842 14.63 36.36 10.44
CA TYR A 842 14.30 35.76 11.75
C TYR A 842 15.04 36.42 12.92
N ILE A 843 16.24 36.94 12.66
CA ILE A 843 17.00 37.78 13.59
C ILE A 843 17.22 39.13 12.90
N GLU A 844 16.64 40.19 13.44
CA GLU A 844 16.84 41.56 12.93
C GLU A 844 18.35 41.91 12.97
N GLU A 845 18.93 42.32 11.85
CA GLU A 845 20.26 42.95 11.86
C GLU A 845 20.15 44.28 12.61
N LEU A 846 20.94 44.46 13.67
CA LEU A 846 21.06 45.74 14.36
C LEU A 846 21.49 46.81 13.35
N GLY A 847 20.58 47.72 13.02
CA GLY A 847 20.84 48.77 12.06
C GLY A 847 21.93 49.73 12.57
N ALA A 848 22.63 50.40 11.65
CA ALA A 848 23.70 51.34 11.96
C ALA A 848 23.29 52.48 12.92
N ASN A 849 21.99 52.72 13.11
CA ASN A 849 21.45 53.75 14.01
C ASN A 849 21.19 53.25 15.45
N ASP A 850 21.17 51.93 15.69
CA ASP A 850 20.99 51.36 17.03
C ASP A 850 22.32 51.29 17.81
N ALA A 851 23.44 51.27 17.09
CA ALA A 851 24.79 51.35 17.66
C ALA A 851 25.08 52.72 18.32
N ASP A 852 24.40 53.79 17.89
CA ASP A 852 24.54 55.14 18.44
C ASP A 852 23.88 55.31 19.83
N CYS A 853 23.11 54.32 20.30
CA CYS A 853 22.46 54.35 21.61
C CYS A 853 23.35 53.80 22.75
N MET A 854 24.58 53.39 22.46
CA MET A 854 25.52 52.77 23.41
C MET A 854 26.85 53.56 23.49
N PRO A 855 27.10 54.33 24.56
CA PRO A 855 28.34 55.11 24.71
C PRO A 855 29.63 54.29 24.72
N CYS A 856 29.53 53.00 25.05
CA CYS A 856 30.66 52.07 25.05
C CYS A 856 30.90 51.36 23.70
N GLY A 857 30.02 51.56 22.71
CA GLY A 857 30.11 50.92 21.38
C GLY A 857 29.94 49.39 21.38
N ASP A 858 29.49 48.80 22.50
CA ASP A 858 29.29 47.37 22.65
C ASP A 858 27.96 46.97 21.99
N GLY A 859 27.99 46.72 20.67
CA GLY A 859 26.83 46.34 19.85
C GLY A 859 26.23 44.96 20.16
N LYS A 860 26.67 44.31 21.25
CA LYS A 860 26.13 43.03 21.71
C LYS A 860 24.77 43.18 22.41
N TYR A 861 24.42 44.37 22.89
CA TYR A 861 23.20 44.64 23.65
C TYR A 861 22.43 45.82 23.05
N LYS A 862 21.09 45.72 23.00
CA LYS A 862 20.18 46.71 22.39
C LYS A 862 20.15 48.04 23.15
N SER A 863 20.42 48.03 24.46
CA SER A 863 20.53 49.24 25.28
C SER A 863 21.54 49.06 26.42
N CYS A 864 21.93 50.17 27.06
CA CYS A 864 22.80 50.11 28.26
C CYS A 864 22.13 49.31 29.40
N TYR A 865 20.80 49.30 29.48
CA TYR A 865 20.04 48.59 30.53
C TYR A 865 20.12 47.07 30.41
N ASP A 866 20.32 46.57 29.19
CA ASP A 866 20.45 45.14 28.91
C ASP A 866 21.90 44.64 29.08
N CYS A 867 22.84 45.55 29.34
CA CYS A 867 24.25 45.23 29.50
C CYS A 867 24.55 44.73 30.94
N PRO A 868 25.20 43.57 31.11
CA PRO A 868 25.60 43.07 32.44
C PRO A 868 26.56 43.99 33.20
N ASN A 869 27.26 44.88 32.49
CA ASN A 869 28.18 45.85 33.07
C ASN A 869 27.48 47.15 33.52
N PHE A 870 26.17 47.27 33.31
CA PHE A 870 25.41 48.44 33.73
C PHE A 870 24.90 48.26 35.17
N LYS A 871 25.27 49.20 36.04
CA LYS A 871 24.80 49.26 37.43
C LYS A 871 23.91 50.48 37.60
N ASN A 872 22.70 50.25 38.09
CA ASN A 872 21.70 51.29 38.27
C ASN A 872 21.82 51.92 39.67
N ASP A 873 22.80 52.83 39.84
CA ASP A 873 23.02 53.57 41.09
C ASP A 873 22.43 54.99 41.00
N TYR A 874 21.10 55.06 40.85
CA TYR A 874 20.37 56.33 40.91
C TYR A 874 20.40 56.90 42.34
N PRO A 875 20.63 58.21 42.58
CA PRO A 875 20.78 59.33 41.63
C PRO A 875 22.22 59.87 41.51
N LEU A 876 23.25 59.15 41.96
CA LEU A 876 24.59 59.73 42.18
C LEU A 876 25.69 59.21 41.26
N ASN A 877 25.50 58.13 40.50
CA ASN A 877 26.48 57.71 39.50
C ASN A 877 25.86 56.85 38.40
N MET A 878 25.75 57.38 37.17
CA MET A 878 25.25 56.64 36.00
C MET A 878 26.41 56.25 35.08
N SER A 879 27.41 55.55 35.63
CA SER A 879 28.54 55.00 34.88
C SER A 879 28.47 53.48 34.84
N CYS A 880 28.73 52.86 33.69
CA CYS A 880 28.90 51.40 33.63
C CYS A 880 30.25 50.96 34.23
N ASP A 881 30.41 49.68 34.54
CA ASP A 881 31.64 49.10 35.11
C ASP A 881 32.87 49.23 34.19
N LYS A 882 32.66 49.61 32.92
CA LYS A 882 33.71 49.95 31.94
C LYS A 882 34.09 51.44 31.96
N GLY A 883 33.51 52.25 32.86
CA GLY A 883 33.86 53.66 33.06
C GLY A 883 33.16 54.67 32.14
N PHE A 884 32.14 54.25 31.36
CA PHE A 884 31.40 55.15 30.46
C PHE A 884 30.21 55.79 31.18
N ASN A 885 30.09 57.12 31.11
CA ASN A 885 28.96 57.87 31.66
C ASN A 885 27.80 57.90 30.65
N ILE A 886 26.62 57.43 31.06
CA ILE A 886 25.43 57.32 30.19
C ILE A 886 24.43 58.47 30.36
N GLY A 887 24.79 59.52 31.11
CA GLY A 887 23.93 60.69 31.38
C GLY A 887 23.50 61.45 30.10
N ASP A 888 24.36 61.48 29.08
CA ASP A 888 24.09 62.19 27.83
C ASP A 888 23.08 61.45 26.93
N VAL A 889 22.97 60.12 27.04
CA VAL A 889 22.00 59.29 26.28
C VAL A 889 20.57 59.52 26.76
N LEU A 890 20.38 59.72 28.07
CA LEU A 890 19.08 60.04 28.68
C LEU A 890 18.55 61.42 28.26
N MET A 891 19.44 62.38 28.06
CA MET A 891 19.07 63.73 27.58
C MET A 891 18.70 63.71 26.09
N GLY A 892 19.34 62.87 25.28
CA GLY A 892 19.03 62.69 23.85
C GLY A 892 17.67 62.02 23.58
N LEU A 893 17.33 60.98 24.35
CA LEU A 893 16.05 60.26 24.22
C LEU A 893 14.83 61.09 24.66
N CYS A 894 15.01 62.07 25.56
CA CYS A 894 13.94 62.98 25.95
C CYS A 894 13.62 64.05 24.89
N MET A 895 14.53 64.29 23.92
CA MET A 895 14.36 65.34 22.91
C MET A 895 13.88 64.83 21.54
N ASN A 896 14.01 63.54 21.24
CA ASN A 896 13.54 62.95 19.98
C ASN A 896 12.28 62.10 20.19
N LYS A 897 11.14 62.77 20.41
CA LYS A 897 9.83 62.23 20.02
C LYS A 897 9.49 62.73 18.62
N PRO A 898 9.34 61.87 17.60
CA PRO A 898 8.54 62.22 16.45
C PRO A 898 7.06 62.15 16.85
N GLU A 899 6.33 63.22 16.57
CA GLU A 899 4.87 63.22 16.50
C GLU A 899 4.42 62.43 15.26
N ASN A 900 3.41 61.57 15.45
CA ASN A 900 2.67 60.72 14.49
C ASN A 900 3.29 59.39 14.06
#